data_AF-A0A6L3B6X2-F1
#
_entry.id   AF-A0A6L3B6X2-F1
#
_cell.length_a   1.000
_cell.length_b   1.000
_cell.length_c   1.000
_cell.angle_alpha   90.00
_cell.angle_beta   90.00
_cell.angle_gamma   90.00
#
_symmetry.space_group_name_H-M   'P 1'
#
loop_
_entity.id
_entity.type
_entity.pdbx_description
1 polymer ?
#
loop_
_entity_poly.entity_id
_entity_poly.type
_entity_poly.pdbx_seq_one_letter_code
_entity_poly.pdbx_strand_id
1 'polypeptide(L)'
;MNDLFDTPAALRSISVEELTVEQAQAELAALAQEIAHHDRLYHQQDKPEISDAAYDALVRRNNGIEARYPELRRADSPSLRVGATPAAGFRKVRHALPMLSLGNAFEPEEAHEFVARVRRFLGLSDDAPLEFVAEPKIDGLSCSLRYENGRLVLAATRGDGTEGEDVTANVRTIRDVPQTLEAPYPAVLEVRGEVYMNRDDFLGMNRAYAERGEDLFANPRNAAAGSLRQKDSTVTASRPLCFFGYALGELSEPIADTQWGIRERLRGWGFSLNRPANLCDGAEALLTHYRKIGEERSALPFDIDGVVYKVNSLELQQRLGFVSRAPRWAIAHKFPAEQAQTRLKGITIQVGRTGALTPVAELEDITVGGVVVSRATLHNEDEIARKDVRIGDLVTVQRAGDVIPQIVGVVAEQRPADAVPYVFPDHCPVCGSLAVREPDEAVRRCTGGLICAAQAKERLRHFVSRNAFDIEGLGEKTIEEFWEDGLIRSPVDIFTLERRVAAVEIAILGRPGWKEKSVENLFAAINQRRARIDLHRFIFALGIRHIGEVTAKSLARQYGSIDGWLEGMERAVANMPGEAWRDLHALSGLGPVKADALLAWFADPENLPKLDFYAGQEALRLDSVIKLLGIKKVDSRAAQALAERYGALAEWKAAMLAAVAAQPGSGWGELVAIPDVGEVAAEELAGFFQEERNRAIIDDLRAEGVRVADAERPKAASGSPVAGKTVVFTGTLETMTRTEAKTRAESLGAKVAGSVSAKTDYVICGADAGSKAAKARDLGVTILSEQEWAELIAG
;
A
#
# COMPACT_ATOMS: atom_id res chain seq x y z
N MET A 1 30.11 -8.58 -7.74
CA MET A 1 30.01 -7.15 -7.37
C MET A 1 28.99 -6.50 -8.30
N ASN A 2 27.92 -6.01 -7.66
CA ASN A 2 26.79 -5.19 -8.10
C ASN A 2 25.49 -5.85 -8.62
N ASP A 3 24.53 -5.81 -7.68
CA ASP A 3 23.12 -5.40 -7.80
C ASP A 3 22.07 -6.43 -8.21
N LEU A 4 21.85 -7.41 -7.34
CA LEU A 4 20.53 -8.01 -7.09
C LEU A 4 20.44 -8.26 -5.57
N PHE A 5 19.33 -7.82 -4.97
CA PHE A 5 19.00 -7.85 -3.53
C PHE A 5 19.53 -6.71 -2.68
N ASP A 6 19.33 -5.47 -3.14
CA ASP A 6 19.14 -4.40 -2.18
C ASP A 6 17.84 -4.67 -1.41
N THR A 7 17.95 -4.89 -0.10
CA THR A 7 16.78 -4.86 0.80
C THR A 7 15.97 -3.58 0.60
N PRO A 8 14.68 -3.52 0.96
CA PRO A 8 13.94 -2.26 0.95
C PRO A 8 14.67 -1.14 1.71
N ALA A 9 15.42 -1.48 2.78
CA ALA A 9 16.25 -0.51 3.50
C ALA A 9 17.47 -0.04 2.69
N ALA A 10 18.16 -0.94 1.98
CA ALA A 10 19.29 -0.62 1.11
C ALA A 10 18.82 0.20 -0.11
N LEU A 11 17.73 -0.21 -0.79
CA LEU A 11 17.10 0.53 -1.88
C LEU A 11 16.72 1.94 -1.41
N ARG A 12 16.12 2.04 -0.22
CA ARG A 12 15.67 3.31 0.37
C ARG A 12 16.81 4.28 0.71
N SER A 13 18.05 3.80 0.78
CA SER A 13 19.26 4.64 0.89
C SER A 13 19.75 5.21 -0.45
N ILE A 14 19.37 4.59 -1.57
CA ILE A 14 19.70 5.04 -2.93
C ILE A 14 18.70 6.14 -3.34
N SER A 15 19.23 7.23 -3.91
CA SER A 15 18.42 8.32 -4.43
C SER A 15 17.52 7.84 -5.58
N VAL A 16 16.33 8.44 -5.74
CA VAL A 16 15.40 8.04 -6.81
C VAL A 16 16.06 8.22 -8.19
N GLU A 17 17.00 9.16 -8.27
CA GLU A 17 17.75 9.50 -9.46
C GLU A 17 18.79 8.44 -9.87
N GLU A 18 19.21 7.59 -8.95
CA GLU A 18 20.26 6.59 -9.12
C GLU A 18 19.74 5.16 -9.20
N LEU A 19 18.44 4.95 -8.90
CA LEU A 19 17.82 3.63 -9.01
C LEU A 19 17.89 3.10 -10.45
N THR A 20 18.16 1.79 -10.58
CA THR A 20 17.91 1.03 -11.80
C THR A 20 16.42 0.66 -11.94
N VAL A 21 16.00 0.19 -13.11
CA VAL A 21 14.60 -0.24 -13.35
C VAL A 21 14.22 -1.39 -12.40
N GLU A 22 15.12 -2.34 -12.19
CA GLU A 22 14.93 -3.51 -11.33
C GLU A 22 14.85 -3.10 -9.85
N GLN A 23 15.74 -2.21 -9.40
CA GLN A 23 15.73 -1.64 -8.05
C GLN A 23 14.45 -0.82 -7.79
N ALA A 24 14.03 -0.01 -8.76
CA ALA A 24 12.79 0.77 -8.71
C ALA A 24 11.56 -0.14 -8.59
N GLN A 25 11.51 -1.24 -9.34
CA GLN A 25 10.39 -2.20 -9.28
C GLN A 25 10.30 -2.89 -7.91
N ALA A 26 11.44 -3.29 -7.34
CA ALA A 26 11.51 -3.90 -6.02
C ALA A 26 11.10 -2.93 -4.90
N GLU A 27 11.57 -1.68 -4.95
CA GLU A 27 11.23 -0.65 -3.96
C GLU A 27 9.74 -0.25 -4.04
N LEU A 28 9.16 -0.14 -5.24
CA LEU A 28 7.72 0.11 -5.40
C LEU A 28 6.85 -0.99 -4.78
N ALA A 29 7.25 -2.25 -4.90
CA ALA A 29 6.53 -3.36 -4.29
C ALA A 29 6.59 -3.31 -2.75
N ALA A 30 7.75 -2.97 -2.18
CA ALA A 30 7.94 -2.81 -0.74
C ALA A 30 7.15 -1.60 -0.19
N LEU A 31 7.26 -0.45 -0.84
CA LEU A 31 6.52 0.77 -0.48
C LEU A 31 5.01 0.55 -0.53
N ALA A 32 4.49 -0.17 -1.54
CA ALA A 32 3.06 -0.44 -1.65
C ALA A 32 2.51 -1.24 -0.47
N GLN A 33 3.25 -2.24 0.03
CA GLN A 33 2.86 -3.04 1.18
C GLN A 33 2.92 -2.24 2.49
N GLU A 34 4.00 -1.49 2.69
CA GLU A 34 4.22 -0.69 3.91
C GLU A 34 3.19 0.43 4.04
N ILE A 35 2.94 1.18 2.96
CA ILE A 35 1.93 2.26 2.96
C ILE A 35 0.53 1.70 3.21
N ALA A 36 0.15 0.58 2.58
CA ALA A 36 -1.17 -0.03 2.79
C ALA A 36 -1.39 -0.59 4.21
N HIS A 37 -0.32 -1.02 4.88
CA HIS A 37 -0.36 -1.40 6.30
C HIS A 37 -0.66 -0.18 7.17
N HIS A 38 0.07 0.91 6.96
CA HIS A 38 -0.11 2.14 7.71
C HIS A 38 -1.45 2.84 7.45
N ASP A 39 -1.97 2.81 6.22
CA ASP A 39 -3.31 3.30 5.88
C ASP A 39 -4.39 2.63 6.74
N ARG A 40 -4.28 1.31 6.93
CA ARG A 40 -5.26 0.52 7.70
C ARG A 40 -5.26 0.91 9.18
N LEU A 41 -4.08 1.01 9.75
CA LEU A 41 -3.87 1.39 11.15
C LEU A 41 -4.36 2.82 11.40
N TYR A 42 -4.11 3.71 10.45
CA TYR A 42 -4.44 5.12 10.55
C TYR A 42 -5.93 5.42 10.32
N HIS A 43 -6.59 4.75 9.37
CA HIS A 43 -7.97 5.06 9.00
C HIS A 43 -9.04 4.11 9.60
N GLN A 44 -8.69 2.88 9.96
CA GLN A 44 -9.69 1.91 10.48
C GLN A 44 -9.61 1.73 11.99
N GLN A 45 -8.38 1.67 12.50
CA GLN A 45 -8.11 1.27 13.89
C GLN A 45 -7.82 2.46 14.80
N ASP A 46 -7.64 3.66 14.23
CA ASP A 46 -7.23 4.87 14.95
C ASP A 46 -5.97 4.60 15.81
N LYS A 47 -5.04 3.75 15.33
CA LYS A 47 -3.79 3.34 16.00
C LYS A 47 -2.57 3.28 15.06
N PRO A 48 -2.09 4.42 14.54
CA PRO A 48 -1.05 4.39 13.52
C PRO A 48 0.38 4.00 13.99
N GLU A 49 1.22 3.48 13.07
CA GLU A 49 2.55 2.87 13.36
C GLU A 49 3.89 3.51 12.86
N ILE A 50 3.95 4.47 11.96
CA ILE A 50 5.13 5.32 11.64
C ILE A 50 5.02 6.77 12.10
N SER A 51 5.15 7.81 11.28
CA SER A 51 4.84 9.24 11.55
C SER A 51 4.09 9.73 10.31
N ASP A 52 3.17 10.70 10.33
CA ASP A 52 2.60 11.30 9.12
C ASP A 52 3.71 11.69 8.13
N ALA A 53 4.77 12.34 8.62
CA ALA A 53 5.93 12.70 7.82
C ALA A 53 6.69 11.49 7.26
N ALA A 54 6.81 10.40 8.03
CA ALA A 54 7.43 9.17 7.56
C ALA A 54 6.54 8.47 6.53
N TYR A 55 5.23 8.37 6.78
CA TYR A 55 4.23 7.87 5.83
C TYR A 55 4.29 8.66 4.54
N ASP A 56 4.35 9.98 4.65
CA ASP A 56 4.48 10.84 3.50
C ASP A 56 5.83 10.73 2.79
N ALA A 57 6.91 10.42 3.51
CA ALA A 57 8.20 10.11 2.90
C ALA A 57 8.11 8.81 2.08
N LEU A 58 7.41 7.78 2.60
CA LEU A 58 7.12 6.57 1.83
C LEU A 58 6.31 6.92 0.58
N VAL A 59 5.23 7.68 0.74
CA VAL A 59 4.35 8.07 -0.35
C VAL A 59 5.08 8.93 -1.39
N ARG A 60 5.92 9.88 -0.95
CA ARG A 60 6.76 10.70 -1.83
C ARG A 60 7.74 9.86 -2.60
N ARG A 61 8.45 8.95 -1.93
CA ARG A 61 9.39 8.04 -2.59
C ARG A 61 8.67 7.18 -3.63
N ASN A 62 7.51 6.62 -3.28
CA ASN A 62 6.68 5.86 -4.22
C ASN A 62 6.31 6.70 -5.44
N ASN A 63 5.83 7.94 -5.23
CA ASN A 63 5.48 8.84 -6.32
C ASN A 63 6.69 9.24 -7.17
N GLY A 64 7.84 9.49 -6.56
CA GLY A 64 9.08 9.83 -7.24
C GLY A 64 9.54 8.72 -8.17
N ILE A 65 9.49 7.47 -7.68
CA ILE A 65 9.83 6.29 -8.49
C ILE A 65 8.81 6.10 -9.61
N GLU A 66 7.50 6.21 -9.35
CA GLU A 66 6.47 6.13 -10.40
C GLU A 66 6.54 7.25 -11.42
N ALA A 67 6.98 8.45 -11.03
CA ALA A 67 7.16 9.56 -11.95
C ALA A 67 8.33 9.30 -12.90
N ARG A 68 9.41 8.68 -12.41
CA ARG A 68 10.59 8.31 -13.20
C ARG A 68 10.37 7.07 -14.06
N TYR A 69 9.61 6.10 -13.55
CA TYR A 69 9.28 4.84 -14.23
C TYR A 69 7.76 4.62 -14.32
N PRO A 70 7.03 5.40 -15.14
CA PRO A 70 5.57 5.30 -15.25
C PRO A 70 5.06 3.91 -15.63
N GLU A 71 5.85 3.14 -16.38
CA GLU A 71 5.57 1.77 -16.80
C GLU A 71 5.62 0.74 -15.67
N LEU A 72 6.31 1.04 -14.56
CA LEU A 72 6.41 0.18 -13.39
C LEU A 72 5.26 0.41 -12.39
N ARG A 73 4.34 1.32 -12.70
CA ARG A 73 3.21 1.67 -11.84
C ARG A 73 2.31 0.46 -11.60
N ARG A 74 2.28 0.00 -10.36
CA ARG A 74 1.56 -1.21 -9.96
C ARG A 74 0.06 -0.96 -9.80
N ALA A 75 -0.76 -1.98 -10.05
CA ALA A 75 -2.22 -1.89 -9.89
C ALA A 75 -2.66 -1.76 -8.42
N ASP A 76 -1.83 -2.19 -7.47
CA ASP A 76 -2.03 -2.05 -6.03
C ASP A 76 -1.37 -0.80 -5.44
N SER A 77 -0.78 0.04 -6.30
CA SER A 77 -0.02 1.18 -5.84
C SER A 77 -0.86 2.04 -4.88
N PRO A 78 -0.27 2.48 -3.76
CA PRO A 78 -0.89 3.47 -2.89
C PRO A 78 -1.23 4.76 -3.62
N SER A 79 -0.57 5.05 -4.75
CA SER A 79 -0.89 6.18 -5.62
C SER A 79 -2.24 6.03 -6.33
N LEU A 80 -2.85 4.85 -6.31
CA LEU A 80 -4.16 4.55 -6.88
C LEU A 80 -5.28 4.37 -5.84
N ARG A 81 -4.96 4.33 -4.54
CA ARG A 81 -5.91 4.02 -3.44
C ARG A 81 -6.20 5.24 -2.57
N VAL A 82 -7.37 5.26 -1.93
CA VAL A 82 -7.79 6.32 -1.01
C VAL A 82 -8.36 5.73 0.27
N GLY A 83 -7.95 6.24 1.43
CA GLY A 83 -8.53 5.87 2.72
C GLY A 83 -8.42 4.37 3.04
N ALA A 84 -9.35 3.85 3.84
CA ALA A 84 -9.39 2.44 4.21
C ALA A 84 -10.82 1.94 4.45
N THR A 85 -11.07 0.66 4.16
CA THR A 85 -12.41 0.06 4.19
C THR A 85 -13.16 0.22 5.54
N PRO A 86 -14.45 0.63 5.55
CA PRO A 86 -15.32 0.80 6.74
C PRO A 86 -15.28 -0.37 7.73
N ALA A 87 -15.30 -0.14 9.05
CA ALA A 87 -15.30 -1.17 10.09
C ALA A 87 -16.65 -1.92 10.22
N ALA A 88 -16.64 -3.07 10.90
CA ALA A 88 -17.84 -3.86 11.17
C ALA A 88 -18.71 -3.19 12.24
N GLY A 89 -20.02 -3.04 11.98
CA GLY A 89 -21.02 -2.59 12.96
C GLY A 89 -21.87 -1.38 12.55
N PHE A 90 -21.41 -0.55 11.62
CA PHE A 90 -22.22 0.51 10.99
C PHE A 90 -22.73 0.08 9.62
N ARG A 91 -23.87 0.62 9.20
CA ARG A 91 -24.37 0.42 7.83
C ARG A 91 -23.36 1.05 6.87
N LYS A 92 -22.98 0.31 5.83
CA LYS A 92 -22.09 0.84 4.79
C LYS A 92 -22.86 1.68 3.77
N VAL A 93 -22.22 2.75 3.31
CA VAL A 93 -22.81 3.72 2.40
C VAL A 93 -21.83 4.00 1.27
N ARG A 94 -22.26 3.79 0.04
CA ARG A 94 -21.47 4.15 -1.14
C ARG A 94 -21.60 5.65 -1.41
N HIS A 95 -20.48 6.33 -1.55
CA HIS A 95 -20.44 7.75 -1.93
C HIS A 95 -20.88 7.91 -3.39
N ALA A 96 -21.70 8.93 -3.68
CA ALA A 96 -22.16 9.23 -5.03
C ALA A 96 -21.00 9.62 -5.95
N LEU A 97 -20.10 10.46 -5.43
CA LEU A 97 -18.80 10.74 -6.02
C LEU A 97 -17.69 10.25 -5.07
N PRO A 98 -16.59 9.68 -5.55
CA PRO A 98 -15.50 9.26 -4.66
C PRO A 98 -14.97 10.41 -3.80
N MET A 99 -14.69 10.14 -2.53
CA MET A 99 -13.94 11.03 -1.64
C MET A 99 -12.45 10.71 -1.77
N LEU A 100 -11.71 11.57 -2.48
CA LEU A 100 -10.31 11.37 -2.79
C LEU A 100 -9.37 11.92 -1.70
N SER A 101 -8.08 11.54 -1.78
CA SER A 101 -7.02 12.13 -0.95
C SER A 101 -6.45 13.38 -1.62
N LEU A 102 -5.47 14.03 -0.97
CA LEU A 102 -4.68 15.11 -1.54
C LEU A 102 -3.26 14.62 -1.86
N GLY A 103 -2.62 15.23 -2.85
CA GLY A 103 -1.16 15.16 -2.97
C GLY A 103 -0.51 15.93 -1.82
N ASN A 104 0.74 15.61 -1.48
CA ASN A 104 1.46 16.26 -0.39
C ASN A 104 2.68 17.03 -0.92
N ALA A 105 2.97 18.16 -0.27
CA ALA A 105 4.19 18.94 -0.38
C ALA A 105 4.73 19.22 1.04
N PHE A 106 6.04 19.40 1.17
CA PHE A 106 6.77 19.57 2.44
C PHE A 106 7.79 20.69 2.34
N GLU A 107 8.41 20.83 1.17
CA GLU A 107 9.39 21.88 0.90
C GLU A 107 8.78 23.01 0.07
N PRO A 108 9.24 24.27 0.26
CA PRO A 108 8.75 25.42 -0.50
C PRO A 108 8.85 25.25 -2.02
N GLU A 109 9.85 24.53 -2.51
CA GLU A 109 10.09 24.26 -3.93
C GLU A 109 8.99 23.38 -4.53
N GLU A 110 8.41 22.45 -3.76
CA GLU A 110 7.32 21.58 -4.21
C GLU A 110 6.02 22.38 -4.43
N ALA A 111 5.82 23.46 -3.66
CA ALA A 111 4.71 24.40 -3.88
C ALA A 111 4.88 25.18 -5.20
N HIS A 112 6.11 25.61 -5.52
CA HIS A 112 6.42 26.23 -6.81
C HIS A 112 6.19 25.25 -7.97
N GLU A 113 6.66 24.02 -7.83
CA GLU A 113 6.49 22.98 -8.84
C GLU A 113 5.01 22.65 -9.07
N PHE A 114 4.20 22.61 -8.00
CA PHE A 114 2.75 22.45 -8.10
C PHE A 114 2.12 23.54 -8.96
N VAL A 115 2.40 24.82 -8.68
CA VAL A 115 1.86 25.95 -9.45
C VAL A 115 2.32 25.88 -10.91
N ALA A 116 3.61 25.61 -11.16
CA ALA A 116 4.16 25.49 -12.50
C ALA A 116 3.53 24.33 -13.28
N ARG A 117 3.27 23.19 -12.62
CA ARG A 117 2.63 22.02 -13.21
C ARG A 117 1.17 22.29 -13.58
N VAL A 118 0.44 23.03 -12.75
CA VAL A 118 -0.93 23.48 -13.04
C VAL A 118 -0.93 24.40 -14.27
N ARG A 119 -0.04 25.41 -14.32
CA ARG A 119 0.08 26.31 -15.48
C ARG A 119 0.39 25.55 -16.76
N ARG A 120 1.39 24.65 -16.73
CA ARG A 120 1.80 23.84 -17.88
C ARG A 120 0.68 22.94 -18.39
N PHE A 121 -0.08 22.31 -17.47
CA PHE A 121 -1.21 21.46 -17.85
C PHE A 121 -2.30 22.27 -18.56
N LEU A 122 -2.60 23.47 -18.06
CA LEU A 122 -3.62 24.35 -18.63
C LEU A 122 -3.16 25.14 -19.86
N GLY A 123 -1.87 25.05 -20.24
CA GLY A 123 -1.29 25.84 -21.32
C GLY A 123 -1.21 27.34 -21.02
N LEU A 124 -1.17 27.72 -19.73
CA LEU A 124 -1.08 29.11 -19.31
C LEU A 124 0.37 29.61 -19.35
N SER A 125 0.55 30.87 -19.74
CA SER A 125 1.84 31.56 -19.61
C SER A 125 2.18 31.82 -18.14
N ASP A 126 3.45 32.13 -17.86
CA ASP A 126 3.92 32.36 -16.49
C ASP A 126 3.27 33.59 -15.82
N ASP A 127 2.86 34.57 -16.63
CA ASP A 127 2.22 35.82 -16.22
C ASP A 127 0.69 35.78 -16.21
N ALA A 128 0.06 34.72 -16.74
CA ALA A 128 -1.40 34.60 -16.71
C ALA A 128 -1.91 34.54 -15.26
N PRO A 129 -3.03 35.21 -14.91
CA PRO A 129 -3.58 35.18 -13.57
C PRO A 129 -4.03 33.75 -13.20
N LEU A 130 -3.61 33.28 -12.03
CA LEU A 130 -4.02 31.97 -11.51
C LEU A 130 -4.13 32.04 -9.98
N GLU A 131 -5.36 32.25 -9.53
CA GLU A 131 -5.68 32.36 -8.11
C GLU A 131 -5.86 30.99 -7.46
N PHE A 132 -5.45 30.92 -6.19
CA PHE A 132 -5.61 29.77 -5.31
C PHE A 132 -6.30 30.18 -4.03
N VAL A 133 -7.03 29.26 -3.41
CA VAL A 133 -7.49 29.34 -2.02
C VAL A 133 -6.51 28.54 -1.17
N ALA A 134 -5.95 29.18 -0.15
CA ALA A 134 -5.14 28.52 0.87
C ALA A 134 -5.93 28.46 2.19
N GLU A 135 -6.04 27.28 2.77
CA GLU A 135 -6.84 27.03 3.97
C GLU A 135 -6.16 26.03 4.92
N PRO A 136 -6.40 26.09 6.24
CA PRO A 136 -5.72 25.21 7.18
C PRO A 136 -6.15 23.76 6.95
N LYS A 137 -5.18 22.84 6.96
CA LYS A 137 -5.43 21.41 6.87
C LYS A 137 -5.75 20.88 8.27
N ILE A 138 -7.04 20.67 8.52
CA ILE A 138 -7.55 20.24 9.83
C ILE A 138 -7.15 18.78 10.08
N ASP A 139 -6.67 18.50 11.29
CA ASP A 139 -6.37 17.14 11.73
C ASP A 139 -7.61 16.53 12.42
N GLY A 140 -8.43 15.81 11.65
CA GLY A 140 -9.68 15.23 12.12
C GLY A 140 -10.09 13.99 11.32
N LEU A 141 -11.40 13.76 11.26
CA LEU A 141 -12.00 12.69 10.47
C LEU A 141 -12.90 13.26 9.37
N SER A 142 -12.56 12.97 8.12
CA SER A 142 -13.35 13.41 6.98
C SER A 142 -14.76 12.81 6.97
N CYS A 143 -15.74 13.67 6.75
CA CYS A 143 -17.17 13.33 6.74
C CYS A 143 -17.87 14.01 5.56
N SER A 144 -18.79 13.28 4.93
CA SER A 144 -19.66 13.78 3.87
C SER A 144 -21.09 13.92 4.40
N LEU A 145 -21.74 15.04 4.09
CA LEU A 145 -23.09 15.41 4.51
C LEU A 145 -23.96 15.62 3.28
N ARG A 146 -24.95 14.75 3.07
CA ARG A 146 -25.90 14.87 1.96
C ARG A 146 -27.18 15.55 2.44
N TYR A 147 -27.51 16.63 1.75
CA TYR A 147 -28.76 17.35 1.87
C TYR A 147 -29.62 17.11 0.63
N GLU A 148 -30.90 16.81 0.86
CA GLU A 148 -31.91 16.74 -0.20
C GLU A 148 -33.01 17.76 0.12
N ASN A 149 -33.28 18.64 -0.83
CA ASN A 149 -34.20 19.77 -0.66
C ASN A 149 -33.93 20.54 0.64
N GLY A 150 -32.65 20.82 0.89
CA GLY A 150 -32.19 21.58 2.04
C GLY A 150 -32.29 20.86 3.39
N ARG A 151 -32.55 19.55 3.46
CA ARG A 151 -32.59 18.79 4.74
C ARG A 151 -31.49 17.74 4.79
N LEU A 152 -30.80 17.61 5.92
CA LEU A 152 -29.77 16.58 6.11
C LEU A 152 -30.40 15.18 6.13
N VAL A 153 -30.14 14.40 5.08
CA VAL A 153 -30.70 13.05 4.92
C VAL A 153 -29.71 11.94 5.25
N LEU A 154 -28.41 12.20 5.07
CA LEU A 154 -27.36 11.19 5.23
C LEU A 154 -26.04 11.87 5.60
N ALA A 155 -25.29 11.26 6.52
CA ALA A 155 -23.90 11.57 6.76
C ALA A 155 -23.06 10.29 6.74
N ALA A 156 -21.90 10.34 6.08
CA ALA A 156 -21.03 9.19 5.94
C ALA A 156 -19.56 9.55 6.19
N THR A 157 -18.84 8.65 6.86
CA THR A 157 -17.37 8.74 6.96
C THR A 157 -16.72 8.50 5.59
N ARG A 158 -15.46 8.89 5.41
CA ARG A 158 -14.76 8.67 4.14
C ARG A 158 -14.61 7.19 3.77
N GLY A 159 -14.29 6.33 4.75
CA GLY A 159 -13.92 4.93 4.51
C GLY A 159 -12.80 4.79 3.47
N ASP A 160 -13.01 3.97 2.43
CA ASP A 160 -12.04 3.75 1.34
C ASP A 160 -12.18 4.74 0.17
N GLY A 161 -12.88 5.85 0.42
CA GLY A 161 -13.17 6.86 -0.58
C GLY A 161 -14.32 6.49 -1.52
N THR A 162 -14.66 5.20 -1.67
CA THR A 162 -15.84 4.76 -2.43
C THR A 162 -17.00 4.38 -1.51
N GLU A 163 -16.69 3.73 -0.39
CA GLU A 163 -17.63 3.27 0.62
C GLU A 163 -17.22 3.78 2.01
N GLY A 164 -18.18 4.36 2.73
CA GLY A 164 -18.07 4.90 4.08
C GLY A 164 -19.02 4.23 5.08
N GLU A 165 -18.99 4.70 6.33
CA GLU A 165 -19.90 4.28 7.40
C GLU A 165 -21.03 5.31 7.56
N ASP A 166 -22.29 4.86 7.64
CA ASP A 166 -23.43 5.71 7.99
C ASP A 166 -23.32 6.19 9.44
N VAL A 167 -23.03 7.49 9.60
CA VAL A 167 -22.90 8.16 10.90
C VAL A 167 -23.96 9.26 11.06
N THR A 168 -25.08 9.14 10.33
CA THR A 168 -26.13 10.17 10.29
C THR A 168 -26.67 10.51 11.68
N ALA A 169 -26.96 9.50 12.51
CA ALA A 169 -27.47 9.72 13.86
C ALA A 169 -26.48 10.49 14.75
N ASN A 170 -25.20 10.18 14.64
CA ASN A 170 -24.12 10.78 15.40
C ASN A 170 -23.83 12.22 14.93
N VAL A 171 -23.77 12.44 13.62
CA VAL A 171 -23.56 13.77 13.04
C VAL A 171 -24.68 14.75 13.40
N ARG A 172 -25.92 14.26 13.52
CA ARG A 172 -27.07 15.08 13.95
C ARG A 172 -26.92 15.68 15.36
N THR A 173 -25.99 15.16 16.17
CA THR A 173 -25.72 15.69 17.52
C THR A 173 -24.65 16.77 17.52
N ILE A 174 -23.95 16.99 16.40
CA ILE A 174 -22.90 18.01 16.26
C ILE A 174 -23.55 19.37 16.04
N ARG A 175 -23.27 20.31 16.93
CA ARG A 175 -23.94 21.63 16.96
C ARG A 175 -23.65 22.47 15.72
N ASP A 176 -22.46 22.33 15.16
CA ASP A 176 -21.98 23.07 13.98
C ASP A 176 -22.57 22.57 12.65
N VAL A 177 -23.35 21.47 12.67
CA VAL A 177 -23.94 20.88 11.46
C VAL A 177 -25.38 21.37 11.30
N PRO A 178 -25.68 22.21 10.28
CA PRO A 178 -27.03 22.65 10.00
C PRO A 178 -27.93 21.45 9.66
N GLN A 179 -29.05 21.30 10.34
CA GLN A 179 -30.01 20.23 10.04
C GLN A 179 -30.89 20.55 8.82
N THR A 180 -31.09 21.85 8.59
CA THR A 180 -31.80 22.41 7.45
C THR A 180 -31.05 23.62 6.92
N LEU A 181 -31.06 23.81 5.61
CA LEU A 181 -30.41 24.93 4.92
C LEU A 181 -31.44 26.00 4.56
N GLU A 182 -31.02 27.27 4.59
CA GLU A 182 -31.84 28.38 4.10
C GLU A 182 -31.77 28.48 2.57
N ALA A 183 -32.91 28.72 1.92
CA ALA A 183 -32.98 28.87 0.47
C ALA A 183 -32.28 30.17 0.00
N PRO A 184 -31.70 30.21 -1.22
CA PRO A 184 -31.72 29.16 -2.23
C PRO A 184 -30.66 28.07 -1.98
N TYR A 185 -31.06 26.82 -2.16
CA TYR A 185 -30.19 25.63 -2.13
C TYR A 185 -30.56 24.71 -3.31
N PRO A 186 -29.61 23.90 -3.82
CA PRO A 186 -29.88 22.94 -4.87
C PRO A 186 -30.73 21.76 -4.34
N ALA A 187 -31.40 21.03 -5.24
CA ALA A 187 -32.18 19.85 -4.88
C ALA A 187 -31.34 18.76 -4.20
N VAL A 188 -30.09 18.58 -4.64
CA VAL A 188 -29.08 17.73 -3.99
C VAL A 188 -27.84 18.56 -3.72
N LEU A 189 -27.37 18.55 -2.47
CA LEU A 189 -26.11 19.14 -2.03
C LEU A 189 -25.36 18.15 -1.15
N GLU A 190 -24.17 17.72 -1.57
CA GLU A 190 -23.23 17.02 -0.71
C GLU A 190 -22.14 17.98 -0.23
N VAL A 191 -22.07 18.24 1.08
CA VAL A 191 -21.01 19.04 1.73
C VAL A 191 -19.98 18.10 2.33
N ARG A 192 -18.71 18.30 1.99
CA ARG A 192 -17.58 17.55 2.54
C ARG A 192 -16.81 18.41 3.52
N GLY A 193 -16.42 17.80 4.63
CA GLY A 193 -15.79 18.50 5.73
C GLY A 193 -15.02 17.59 6.65
N GLU A 194 -14.53 18.17 7.74
CA GLU A 194 -13.80 17.45 8.79
C GLU A 194 -14.58 17.55 10.10
N VAL A 195 -14.81 16.40 10.73
CA VAL A 195 -15.23 16.32 12.14
C VAL A 195 -13.96 16.35 12.98
N TYR A 196 -13.91 17.25 13.96
CA TYR A 196 -12.75 17.46 14.81
C TYR A 196 -13.16 17.82 16.25
N MET A 197 -12.18 17.98 17.13
CA MET A 197 -12.37 18.42 18.51
C MET A 197 -11.39 19.55 18.83
N ASN A 198 -11.84 20.60 19.53
CA ASN A 198 -10.92 21.64 19.98
C ASN A 198 -9.96 21.08 21.04
N ARG A 199 -8.76 21.65 21.11
CA ARG A 199 -7.69 21.23 22.02
C ARG A 199 -8.12 21.34 23.48
N ASP A 200 -8.74 22.45 23.88
CA ASP A 200 -9.18 22.65 25.26
C ASP A 200 -10.30 21.69 25.67
N ASP A 201 -11.21 21.41 24.73
CA ASP A 201 -12.31 20.46 24.91
C ASP A 201 -11.78 19.02 25.07
N PHE A 202 -10.81 18.64 24.23
CA PHE A 202 -10.11 17.36 24.33
C PHE A 202 -9.37 17.20 25.66
N LEU A 203 -8.59 18.21 26.08
CA LEU A 203 -7.87 18.19 27.35
C LEU A 203 -8.84 18.12 28.55
N GLY A 204 -9.96 18.85 28.48
CA GLY A 204 -11.04 18.76 29.46
C GLY A 204 -11.64 17.36 29.54
N MET A 205 -11.93 16.75 28.40
CA MET A 205 -12.47 15.40 28.33
C MET A 205 -11.50 14.37 28.92
N ASN A 206 -10.23 14.40 28.54
CA ASN A 206 -9.23 13.47 29.07
C ASN A 206 -9.02 13.61 30.59
N ARG A 207 -9.07 14.84 31.14
CA ARG A 207 -9.06 15.04 32.59
C ARG A 207 -10.23 14.33 33.27
N ALA A 208 -11.43 14.46 32.72
CA ALA A 208 -12.62 13.79 33.27
C ALA A 208 -12.53 12.26 33.17
N TYR A 209 -11.92 11.71 32.12
CA TYR A 209 -11.68 10.26 31.99
C TYR A 209 -10.65 9.76 33.02
N ALA A 210 -9.55 10.51 33.21
CA ALA A 210 -8.54 10.20 34.21
C ALA A 210 -9.11 10.15 35.62
N GLU A 211 -9.98 11.10 35.98
CA GLU A 211 -10.68 11.14 37.28
C GLU A 211 -11.60 9.94 37.51
N ARG A 212 -12.11 9.32 36.43
CA ARG A 212 -12.95 8.11 36.49
C ARG A 212 -12.16 6.80 36.33
N GLY A 213 -10.84 6.87 36.13
CA GLY A 213 -10.00 5.71 35.88
C GLY A 213 -10.27 5.01 34.53
N GLU A 214 -10.76 5.76 33.54
CA GLU A 214 -11.01 5.28 32.18
C GLU A 214 -9.79 5.48 31.27
N ASP A 215 -9.72 4.71 30.18
CA ASP A 215 -8.66 4.84 29.17
C ASP A 215 -8.72 6.21 28.48
N LEU A 216 -7.57 6.89 28.41
CA LEU A 216 -7.46 8.21 27.80
C LEU A 216 -7.38 8.12 26.28
N PHE A 217 -7.90 9.14 25.59
CA PHE A 217 -7.67 9.28 24.16
C PHE A 217 -6.26 9.83 23.91
N ALA A 218 -5.57 9.26 22.93
CA ALA A 218 -4.22 9.69 22.60
C ALA A 218 -4.20 11.18 22.19
N ASN A 219 -5.00 11.58 21.21
CA ASN A 219 -4.97 12.92 20.61
C ASN A 219 -6.40 13.38 20.21
N PRO A 220 -6.59 14.66 19.81
CA PRO A 220 -7.89 15.18 19.38
C PRO A 220 -8.50 14.48 18.17
N ARG A 221 -7.70 14.01 17.20
CA ARG A 221 -8.18 13.33 15.99
C ARG A 221 -8.79 11.96 16.32
N ASN A 222 -8.07 11.12 17.08
CA ASN A 222 -8.55 9.84 17.60
C ASN A 222 -9.75 10.01 18.53
N ALA A 223 -9.71 11.04 19.38
CA ALA A 223 -10.85 11.43 20.17
C ALA A 223 -12.05 11.74 19.27
N ALA A 224 -11.88 12.54 18.21
CA ALA A 224 -12.97 12.87 17.29
C ALA A 224 -13.51 11.63 16.56
N ALA A 225 -12.64 10.81 15.99
CA ALA A 225 -13.00 9.58 15.28
C ALA A 225 -13.74 8.59 16.19
N GLY A 226 -13.17 8.29 17.36
CA GLY A 226 -13.79 7.42 18.36
C GLY A 226 -15.10 7.99 18.91
N SER A 227 -15.24 9.31 18.99
CA SER A 227 -16.46 9.99 19.44
C SER A 227 -17.58 9.98 18.42
N LEU A 228 -17.24 10.07 17.14
CA LEU A 228 -18.23 10.02 16.07
C LEU A 228 -18.76 8.59 15.86
N ARG A 229 -17.88 7.59 15.98
CA ARG A 229 -18.18 6.18 15.67
C ARG A 229 -18.77 5.42 16.86
N GLN A 230 -19.79 5.99 17.49
CA GLN A 230 -20.50 5.38 18.63
C GLN A 230 -21.82 4.74 18.20
N LYS A 231 -22.11 3.51 18.63
CA LYS A 231 -23.39 2.85 18.30
C LYS A 231 -24.59 3.58 18.88
N ASP A 232 -24.40 4.20 20.04
CA ASP A 232 -25.38 5.07 20.68
C ASP A 232 -24.99 6.54 20.43
N SER A 233 -25.81 7.26 19.66
CA SER A 233 -25.57 8.66 19.34
C SER A 233 -25.63 9.58 20.55
N THR A 234 -26.24 9.17 21.68
CA THR A 234 -26.23 9.97 22.91
C THR A 234 -24.84 10.10 23.51
N VAL A 235 -23.97 9.11 23.29
CA VAL A 235 -22.55 9.17 23.67
C VAL A 235 -21.81 10.18 22.78
N THR A 236 -22.13 10.25 21.49
CA THR A 236 -21.59 11.31 20.62
C THR A 236 -22.08 12.68 21.06
N ALA A 237 -23.36 12.80 21.43
CA ALA A 237 -23.96 14.07 21.88
C ALA A 237 -23.31 14.63 23.15
N SER A 238 -22.79 13.77 24.03
CA SER A 238 -22.09 14.19 25.24
C SER A 238 -20.65 14.63 24.99
N ARG A 239 -20.14 14.50 23.75
CA ARG A 239 -18.76 14.80 23.40
C ARG A 239 -18.70 16.08 22.54
N PRO A 240 -17.72 16.96 22.78
CA PRO A 240 -17.65 18.29 22.16
C PRO A 240 -17.07 18.21 20.74
N LEU A 241 -17.78 17.53 19.83
CA LEU A 241 -17.43 17.47 18.42
C LEU A 241 -17.80 18.76 17.69
N CYS A 242 -16.94 19.16 16.77
CA CYS A 242 -17.11 20.29 15.86
C CYS A 242 -17.04 19.81 14.40
N PHE A 243 -17.50 20.65 13.46
CA PHE A 243 -17.43 20.36 12.03
C PHE A 243 -17.09 21.59 11.19
N PHE A 244 -16.18 21.44 10.22
CA PHE A 244 -15.91 22.45 9.20
C PHE A 244 -16.24 21.93 7.80
N GLY A 245 -16.99 22.69 7.01
CA GLY A 245 -17.20 22.41 5.58
C GLY A 245 -16.09 23.04 4.72
N TYR A 246 -15.49 22.26 3.80
CA TYR A 246 -14.39 22.74 2.94
C TYR A 246 -14.49 22.35 1.46
N ALA A 247 -15.38 21.43 1.09
CA ALA A 247 -15.55 20.99 -0.29
C ALA A 247 -16.98 20.50 -0.56
N LEU A 248 -17.25 20.18 -1.81
CA LEU A 248 -18.53 19.64 -2.27
C LEU A 248 -18.32 18.24 -2.87
N GLY A 249 -19.36 17.41 -2.78
CA GLY A 249 -19.50 16.15 -3.51
C GLY A 249 -20.52 16.29 -4.64
N GLU A 250 -21.52 15.40 -4.66
CA GLU A 250 -22.62 15.51 -5.63
C GLU A 250 -23.43 16.82 -5.47
N LEU A 251 -23.75 17.42 -6.60
CA LEU A 251 -24.56 18.63 -6.72
C LEU A 251 -25.59 18.42 -7.83
N SER A 252 -26.84 18.82 -7.60
CA SER A 252 -27.83 18.85 -8.69
C SER A 252 -27.67 20.06 -9.60
N GLU A 253 -27.10 21.16 -9.10
CA GLU A 253 -26.81 22.37 -9.87
C GLU A 253 -25.60 23.11 -9.28
N PRO A 254 -24.81 23.84 -10.09
CA PRO A 254 -23.69 24.65 -9.60
C PRO A 254 -24.15 25.75 -8.63
N ILE A 255 -23.41 25.93 -7.53
CA ILE A 255 -23.76 26.91 -6.49
C ILE A 255 -22.86 28.16 -6.47
N ALA A 256 -21.71 28.07 -7.14
CA ALA A 256 -20.69 29.11 -7.29
C ALA A 256 -19.73 28.73 -8.44
N ASP A 257 -18.97 29.70 -8.95
CA ASP A 257 -17.95 29.49 -10.00
C ASP A 257 -16.53 29.30 -9.43
N THR A 258 -16.34 29.61 -8.15
CA THR A 258 -15.03 29.58 -7.47
C THR A 258 -15.09 28.86 -6.13
N GLN A 259 -13.95 28.30 -5.70
CA GLN A 259 -13.77 27.71 -4.37
C GLN A 259 -14.06 28.71 -3.26
N TRP A 260 -13.64 29.97 -3.43
CA TRP A 260 -13.99 31.02 -2.48
C TRP A 260 -15.51 31.27 -2.44
N GLY A 261 -16.17 31.27 -3.60
CA GLY A 261 -17.64 31.37 -3.68
C GLY A 261 -18.35 30.22 -2.96
N ILE A 262 -17.83 28.98 -3.08
CA ILE A 262 -18.34 27.83 -2.31
C ILE A 262 -18.24 28.10 -0.80
N ARG A 263 -17.08 28.58 -0.31
CA ARG A 263 -16.89 28.88 1.12
C ARG A 263 -17.89 29.91 1.61
N GLU A 264 -18.13 30.96 0.83
CA GLU A 264 -19.12 31.99 1.15
C GLU A 264 -20.56 31.43 1.17
N ARG A 265 -20.90 30.54 0.24
CA ARG A 265 -22.19 29.82 0.22
C ARG A 265 -22.37 28.93 1.45
N LEU A 266 -21.38 28.12 1.79
CA LEU A 266 -21.41 27.26 2.99
C LEU A 266 -21.60 28.09 4.26
N ARG A 267 -20.87 29.22 4.38
CA ARG A 267 -21.06 30.15 5.51
C ARG A 267 -22.49 30.71 5.54
N GLY A 268 -23.04 31.08 4.39
CA GLY A 268 -24.42 31.55 4.27
C GLY A 268 -25.46 30.53 4.73
N TRP A 269 -25.18 29.23 4.59
CA TRP A 269 -26.02 28.15 5.09
C TRP A 269 -25.74 27.74 6.55
N GLY A 270 -24.88 28.47 7.26
CA GLY A 270 -24.61 28.26 8.67
C GLY A 270 -23.47 27.29 8.99
N PHE A 271 -22.68 26.86 8.00
CA PHE A 271 -21.49 26.07 8.27
C PHE A 271 -20.36 26.93 8.86
N SER A 272 -19.69 26.37 9.87
CA SER A 272 -18.39 26.86 10.29
C SER A 272 -17.36 26.63 9.18
N LEU A 273 -16.46 27.60 8.99
CA LEU A 273 -15.37 27.52 8.01
C LEU A 273 -14.03 27.37 8.72
N ASN A 274 -13.14 26.54 8.18
CA ASN A 274 -11.75 26.47 8.62
C ASN A 274 -11.04 27.80 8.33
N ARG A 275 -10.54 28.46 9.39
CA ARG A 275 -9.88 29.76 9.36
C ARG A 275 -8.56 29.71 10.14
N PRO A 276 -7.55 30.53 9.79
CA PRO A 276 -7.56 31.56 8.74
C PRO A 276 -7.42 30.95 7.33
N ALA A 277 -8.12 31.52 6.33
CA ALA A 277 -7.99 31.13 4.93
C ALA A 277 -7.82 32.39 4.06
N ASN A 278 -7.12 32.28 2.94
CA ASN A 278 -6.81 33.44 2.08
C ASN A 278 -6.86 33.11 0.59
N LEU A 279 -7.16 34.13 -0.23
CA LEU A 279 -6.91 34.08 -1.67
C LEU A 279 -5.44 34.42 -1.92
N CYS A 280 -4.79 33.63 -2.76
CA CYS A 280 -3.37 33.73 -3.06
C CYS A 280 -3.15 33.71 -4.57
N ASP A 281 -2.39 34.67 -5.08
CA ASP A 281 -1.97 34.71 -6.47
C ASP A 281 -0.55 34.13 -6.60
N GLY A 282 -0.46 32.94 -7.20
CA GLY A 282 0.80 32.22 -7.38
C GLY A 282 1.46 31.66 -6.10
N ALA A 283 2.65 31.08 -6.29
CA ALA A 283 3.37 30.31 -5.26
C ALA A 283 3.85 31.16 -4.08
N GLU A 284 4.34 32.39 -4.33
CA GLU A 284 4.88 33.26 -3.27
C GLU A 284 3.81 33.70 -2.26
N ALA A 285 2.59 33.98 -2.75
CA ALA A 285 1.46 34.29 -1.89
C ALA A 285 1.07 33.09 -1.03
N LEU A 286 1.08 31.88 -1.60
CA LEU A 286 0.82 30.63 -0.88
C LEU A 286 1.86 30.36 0.22
N LEU A 287 3.15 30.55 -0.08
CA LEU A 287 4.23 30.35 0.89
C LEU A 287 4.23 31.38 2.00
N THR A 288 3.89 32.63 1.68
CA THR A 288 3.71 33.68 2.68
C THR A 288 2.59 33.35 3.65
N HIS A 289 1.45 32.85 3.13
CA HIS A 289 0.35 32.40 3.99
C HIS A 289 0.70 31.17 4.82
N TYR A 290 1.43 30.21 4.25
CA TYR A 290 1.89 29.01 4.95
C TYR A 290 2.80 29.33 6.14
N ARG A 291 3.79 30.23 5.96
CA ARG A 291 4.65 30.68 7.06
C ARG A 291 3.85 31.33 8.18
N LYS A 292 2.92 32.22 7.83
CA LYS A 292 2.03 32.88 8.81
C LYS A 292 1.21 31.87 9.63
N ILE A 293 0.56 30.91 8.97
CA ILE A 293 -0.21 29.87 9.68
C ILE A 293 0.71 29.00 10.55
N GLY A 294 1.93 28.69 10.08
CA GLY A 294 2.91 27.94 10.85
C GLY A 294 3.31 28.63 12.16
N GLU A 295 3.50 29.95 12.13
CA GLU A 295 3.79 30.78 13.32
C GLU A 295 2.61 30.84 14.29
N GLU A 296 1.38 30.90 13.76
CA GLU A 296 0.14 30.99 14.54
C GLU A 296 -0.42 29.60 14.96
N ARG A 297 0.21 28.50 14.53
CA ARG A 297 -0.29 27.12 14.66
C ARG A 297 -0.66 26.74 16.10
N SER A 298 0.19 27.09 17.06
CA SER A 298 -0.04 26.78 18.48
C SER A 298 -1.18 27.58 19.10
N ALA A 299 -1.51 28.74 18.54
CA ALA A 299 -2.59 29.61 19.03
C ALA A 299 -3.97 29.21 18.50
N LEU A 300 -4.05 28.34 17.49
CA LEU A 300 -5.32 27.84 16.98
C LEU A 300 -5.98 26.90 18.01
N PRO A 301 -7.32 26.96 18.17
CA PRO A 301 -8.03 26.14 19.14
C PRO A 301 -8.15 24.67 18.72
N PHE A 302 -7.67 24.31 17.53
CA PHE A 302 -7.68 22.97 16.96
C PHE A 302 -6.33 22.67 16.32
N ASP A 303 -6.07 21.38 16.11
CA ASP A 303 -4.81 20.94 15.52
C ASP A 303 -4.89 20.94 14.00
N ILE A 304 -3.77 21.36 13.39
CA ILE A 304 -3.56 21.37 11.95
C ILE A 304 -2.21 20.72 11.64
N ASP A 305 -2.14 20.03 10.52
CA ASP A 305 -0.92 19.36 10.03
C ASP A 305 -0.33 20.04 8.78
N GLY A 306 -0.93 21.13 8.30
CA GLY A 306 -0.47 21.87 7.13
C GLY A 306 -1.46 22.91 6.63
N VAL A 307 -1.28 23.29 5.36
CA VAL A 307 -2.18 24.17 4.59
C VAL A 307 -2.55 23.50 3.28
N VAL A 308 -3.84 23.49 2.92
CA VAL A 308 -4.32 22.99 1.64
C VAL A 308 -4.39 24.15 0.64
N TYR A 309 -3.79 23.96 -0.52
CA TYR A 309 -3.89 24.88 -1.65
C TYR A 309 -4.86 24.31 -2.68
N LYS A 310 -5.80 25.12 -3.17
CA LYS A 310 -6.79 24.73 -4.19
C LYS A 310 -6.84 25.79 -5.28
N VAL A 311 -6.80 25.41 -6.56
CA VAL A 311 -7.09 26.35 -7.66
C VAL A 311 -8.46 26.98 -7.44
N ASN A 312 -8.58 28.30 -7.50
CA ASN A 312 -9.82 28.99 -7.12
C ASN A 312 -10.96 28.76 -8.14
N SER A 313 -10.69 28.78 -9.44
CA SER A 313 -11.72 28.57 -10.49
C SER A 313 -12.15 27.11 -10.59
N LEU A 314 -13.46 26.84 -10.48
CA LEU A 314 -14.02 25.49 -10.58
C LEU A 314 -13.98 24.93 -12.01
N GLU A 315 -14.08 25.79 -13.01
CA GLU A 315 -13.91 25.40 -14.42
C GLU A 315 -12.50 24.84 -14.66
N LEU A 316 -11.48 25.52 -14.13
CA LEU A 316 -10.10 25.03 -14.22
C LEU A 316 -9.91 23.73 -13.44
N GLN A 317 -10.58 23.55 -12.30
CA GLN A 317 -10.56 22.27 -11.57
C GLN A 317 -11.13 21.12 -12.39
N GLN A 318 -12.25 21.33 -13.10
CA GLN A 318 -12.84 20.33 -13.98
C GLN A 318 -11.90 19.93 -15.11
N ARG A 319 -11.22 20.91 -15.73
CA ARG A 319 -10.21 20.66 -16.77
C ARG A 319 -8.99 19.90 -16.25
N LEU A 320 -8.48 20.30 -15.09
CA LEU A 320 -7.35 19.64 -14.42
C LEU A 320 -7.70 18.20 -14.01
N GLY A 321 -8.94 17.97 -13.59
CA GLY A 321 -9.43 16.66 -13.19
C GLY A 321 -8.60 16.04 -12.06
N PHE A 322 -8.47 14.71 -12.11
CA PHE A 322 -7.87 13.92 -11.05
C PHE A 322 -6.74 13.06 -11.60
N VAL A 323 -5.75 12.79 -10.76
CA VAL A 323 -4.97 11.54 -10.85
C VAL A 323 -5.69 10.50 -9.99
N SER A 324 -5.39 9.23 -10.23
CA SER A 324 -5.99 8.06 -9.58
C SER A 324 -6.44 8.18 -8.12
N ARG A 325 -5.69 8.89 -7.25
CA ARG A 325 -6.06 9.09 -5.83
C ARG A 325 -6.26 10.53 -5.37
N ALA A 326 -5.98 11.53 -6.21
CA ALA A 326 -5.90 12.92 -5.78
C ALA A 326 -6.25 13.92 -6.90
N PRO A 327 -6.82 15.08 -6.58
CA PRO A 327 -7.06 16.14 -7.57
C PRO A 327 -5.74 16.74 -8.06
N ARG A 328 -5.64 17.05 -9.35
CA ARG A 328 -4.48 17.81 -9.89
C ARG A 328 -4.49 19.28 -9.47
N TRP A 329 -5.66 19.77 -9.06
CA TRP A 329 -5.93 21.16 -8.73
C TRP A 329 -5.79 21.50 -7.24
N ALA A 330 -5.42 20.53 -6.40
CA ALA A 330 -5.16 20.78 -4.98
C ALA A 330 -4.00 19.96 -4.42
N ILE A 331 -3.31 20.53 -3.42
CA ILE A 331 -2.18 19.90 -2.71
C ILE A 331 -2.20 20.31 -1.24
N ALA A 332 -1.75 19.42 -0.36
CA ALA A 332 -1.53 19.69 1.06
C ALA A 332 -0.05 19.98 1.31
N HIS A 333 0.29 21.22 1.68
CA HIS A 333 1.62 21.60 2.12
C HIS A 333 1.73 21.39 3.64
N LYS A 334 2.38 20.30 4.06
CA LYS A 334 2.45 19.86 5.46
C LYS A 334 3.57 20.54 6.24
N PHE A 335 3.31 20.77 7.53
CA PHE A 335 4.32 21.25 8.46
C PHE A 335 5.33 20.15 8.82
N PRO A 336 6.57 20.52 9.18
CA PRO A 336 7.53 19.57 9.72
C PRO A 336 7.03 18.95 11.04
N ALA A 337 7.42 17.69 11.27
CA ALA A 337 7.01 16.91 12.43
C ALA A 337 7.62 17.43 13.75
N GLU A 338 6.87 17.28 14.84
CA GLU A 338 7.31 17.72 16.17
C GLU A 338 8.35 16.75 16.77
N GLN A 339 9.37 17.33 17.41
CA GLN A 339 10.47 16.58 18.03
C GLN A 339 10.57 16.95 19.50
N ALA A 340 10.91 15.97 20.34
CA ALA A 340 11.29 16.18 21.74
C ALA A 340 12.49 15.30 22.09
N GLN A 341 13.16 15.61 23.20
CA GLN A 341 14.28 14.84 23.71
C GLN A 341 13.88 14.11 24.99
N THR A 342 14.22 12.83 25.11
CA THR A 342 13.98 12.02 26.31
C THR A 342 15.07 10.98 26.51
N ARG A 343 15.09 10.32 27.67
CA ARG A 343 16.11 9.32 28.00
C ARG A 343 15.70 7.92 27.54
N LEU A 344 16.62 7.19 26.93
CA LEU A 344 16.46 5.78 26.58
C LEU A 344 16.71 4.90 27.83
N LYS A 345 15.68 4.22 28.33
CA LYS A 345 15.77 3.31 29.48
C LYS A 345 16.21 1.89 29.11
N GLY A 346 15.83 1.42 27.94
CA GLY A 346 16.09 0.04 27.52
C GLY A 346 15.75 -0.21 26.05
N ILE A 347 16.14 -1.37 25.54
CA ILE A 347 15.79 -1.84 24.19
C ILE A 347 15.29 -3.28 24.30
N THR A 348 14.04 -3.49 23.93
CA THR A 348 13.38 -4.80 23.93
C THR A 348 13.20 -5.30 22.50
N ILE A 349 13.52 -6.58 22.26
CA ILE A 349 13.36 -7.21 20.95
C ILE A 349 12.02 -7.91 20.84
N GLN A 350 11.21 -7.51 19.85
CA GLN A 350 9.98 -8.21 19.47
C GLN A 350 10.26 -9.20 18.34
N VAL A 351 9.66 -10.40 18.41
CA VAL A 351 9.81 -11.43 17.37
C VAL A 351 8.52 -11.52 16.57
N GLY A 352 8.56 -11.09 15.31
CA GLY A 352 7.42 -11.07 14.41
C GLY A 352 7.09 -12.43 13.78
N ARG A 353 6.00 -12.46 13.00
CA ARG A 353 5.44 -13.67 12.36
C ARG A 353 6.40 -14.50 11.52
N THR A 354 7.30 -13.83 10.80
CA THR A 354 8.34 -14.44 9.94
C THR A 354 9.65 -14.67 10.68
N GLY A 355 9.64 -14.51 12.02
CA GLY A 355 10.82 -14.59 12.86
C GLY A 355 11.63 -13.30 12.93
N ALA A 356 11.22 -12.20 12.29
CA ALA A 356 11.93 -10.92 12.33
C ALA A 356 12.12 -10.41 13.77
N LEU A 357 13.36 -10.10 14.15
CA LEU A 357 13.69 -9.46 15.43
C LEU A 357 13.67 -7.94 15.25
N THR A 358 12.66 -7.27 15.81
CA THR A 358 12.46 -5.83 15.72
C THR A 358 12.81 -5.16 17.05
N PRO A 359 13.78 -4.24 17.10
CA PRO A 359 14.14 -3.52 18.31
C PRO A 359 13.17 -2.37 18.62
N VAL A 360 12.74 -2.29 19.88
CA VAL A 360 11.87 -1.23 20.39
C VAL A 360 12.55 -0.54 21.56
N ALA A 361 12.76 0.77 21.43
CA ALA A 361 13.24 1.64 22.49
C ALA A 361 12.18 1.79 23.60
N GLU A 362 12.61 1.68 24.84
CA GLU A 362 11.82 1.99 26.04
C GLU A 362 12.32 3.33 26.59
N LEU A 363 11.41 4.28 26.76
CA LEU A 363 11.74 5.68 27.00
C LEU A 363 11.30 6.14 28.38
N GLU A 364 11.94 7.20 28.85
CA GLU A 364 11.33 8.07 29.84
C GLU A 364 10.16 8.82 29.21
N ASP A 365 9.02 8.82 29.92
CA ASP A 365 7.76 9.35 29.40
C ASP A 365 7.95 10.82 29.00
N ILE A 366 7.68 11.13 27.73
CA ILE A 366 7.84 12.46 27.16
C ILE A 366 6.63 12.84 26.34
N THR A 367 6.22 14.11 26.36
CA THR A 367 5.13 14.58 25.50
C THR A 367 5.68 15.06 24.15
N VAL A 368 5.21 14.48 23.04
CA VAL A 368 5.57 14.88 21.66
C VAL A 368 4.30 14.99 20.84
N GLY A 369 3.99 16.15 20.25
CA GLY A 369 2.72 16.34 19.53
C GLY A 369 1.49 16.14 20.41
N GLY A 370 1.54 16.55 21.68
CA GLY A 370 0.43 16.44 22.63
C GLY A 370 0.17 15.04 23.23
N VAL A 371 1.00 14.04 22.93
CA VAL A 371 0.85 12.65 23.42
C VAL A 371 2.06 12.19 24.21
N VAL A 372 1.81 11.47 25.31
CA VAL A 372 2.86 10.82 26.11
C VAL A 372 3.42 9.62 25.36
N VAL A 373 4.73 9.66 25.10
CA VAL A 373 5.50 8.65 24.42
C VAL A 373 6.42 7.97 25.42
N SER A 374 6.26 6.65 25.58
CA SER A 374 7.09 5.80 26.44
C SER A 374 7.82 4.69 25.67
N ARG A 375 7.51 4.51 24.37
CA ARG A 375 8.17 3.55 23.48
C ARG A 375 8.35 4.15 22.10
N ALA A 376 9.44 3.80 21.43
CA ALA A 376 9.72 4.22 20.06
C ALA A 376 10.38 3.10 19.25
N THR A 377 10.15 3.06 17.94
CA THR A 377 10.84 2.09 17.07
C THR A 377 12.30 2.48 16.84
N LEU A 378 13.18 1.47 16.78
CA LEU A 378 14.57 1.57 16.32
C LEU A 378 14.78 0.91 14.95
N HIS A 379 13.70 0.44 14.32
CA HIS A 379 13.66 -0.23 13.01
C HIS A 379 14.37 -1.59 12.95
N ASN A 380 15.71 -1.62 13.02
CA ASN A 380 16.53 -2.84 12.88
C ASN A 380 17.93 -2.68 13.49
N GLU A 381 18.73 -3.74 13.42
CA GLU A 381 20.13 -3.79 13.91
C GLU A 381 21.02 -2.71 13.25
N ASP A 382 20.86 -2.47 11.95
CA ASP A 382 21.64 -1.47 11.21
C ASP A 382 21.34 -0.04 11.66
N GLU A 383 20.08 0.29 11.93
CA GLU A 383 19.68 1.62 12.38
C GLU A 383 20.20 1.95 13.80
N ILE A 384 20.25 0.95 14.69
CA ILE A 384 20.89 1.08 16.00
C ILE A 384 22.38 1.39 15.83
N ALA A 385 23.06 0.65 14.95
CA ALA A 385 24.49 0.86 14.68
C ALA A 385 24.76 2.21 14.01
N ARG A 386 23.98 2.57 12.99
CA ARG A 386 24.11 3.84 12.24
C ARG A 386 23.93 5.06 13.13
N LYS A 387 22.98 5.02 14.06
CA LYS A 387 22.71 6.10 15.01
C LYS A 387 23.55 6.01 16.29
N ASP A 388 24.35 4.96 16.44
CA ASP A 388 25.12 4.62 17.65
C ASP A 388 24.25 4.72 18.92
N VAL A 389 23.05 4.14 18.90
CA VAL A 389 22.10 4.24 20.03
C VAL A 389 22.52 3.33 21.18
N ARG A 390 22.62 3.90 22.39
CA ARG A 390 23.02 3.17 23.60
C ARG A 390 22.02 3.38 24.72
N ILE A 391 21.80 2.34 25.52
CA ILE A 391 20.93 2.45 26.71
C ILE A 391 21.50 3.55 27.63
N GLY A 392 20.63 4.45 28.09
CA GLY A 392 20.97 5.63 28.88
C GLY A 392 21.13 6.93 28.08
N ASP A 393 21.29 6.85 26.75
CA ASP A 393 21.41 8.01 25.87
C ASP A 393 20.21 8.96 26.00
N LEU A 394 20.48 10.27 25.88
CA LEU A 394 19.43 11.24 25.57
C LEU A 394 19.16 11.17 24.06
N VAL A 395 17.93 10.84 23.69
CA VAL A 395 17.52 10.59 22.30
C VAL A 395 16.49 11.62 21.85
N THR A 396 16.60 12.04 20.59
CA THR A 396 15.58 12.85 19.93
C THR A 396 14.51 11.92 19.37
N VAL A 397 13.31 12.05 19.93
CA VAL A 397 12.11 11.33 19.53
C VAL A 397 11.30 12.25 18.64
N GLN A 398 10.88 11.73 17.49
CA GLN A 398 10.01 12.45 16.58
C GLN A 398 8.66 11.76 16.49
N ARG A 399 7.62 12.60 16.50
CA ARG A 399 6.26 12.19 16.22
C ARG A 399 5.66 13.15 15.20
N ALA A 400 5.08 12.58 14.15
CA ALA A 400 4.33 13.32 13.15
C ALA A 400 2.93 12.72 13.13
N GLY A 401 1.90 13.53 13.33
CA GLY A 401 0.53 13.04 13.45
C GLY A 401 0.41 11.91 14.49
N ASP A 402 -0.30 10.85 14.11
CA ASP A 402 -0.82 9.86 15.06
C ASP A 402 -0.02 8.57 15.22
N VAL A 403 1.27 8.57 14.90
CA VAL A 403 1.89 7.34 14.43
C VAL A 403 3.09 6.90 15.33
N ILE A 404 3.53 5.61 15.37
CA ILE A 404 4.57 5.11 16.34
C ILE A 404 5.80 6.03 16.33
N PRO A 405 6.13 6.61 17.49
CA PRO A 405 7.31 7.44 17.68
C PRO A 405 8.58 6.72 17.24
N GLN A 406 9.51 7.46 16.63
CA GLN A 406 10.81 6.90 16.23
C GLN A 406 11.96 7.68 16.84
N ILE A 407 13.08 6.98 17.05
CA ILE A 407 14.34 7.63 17.40
C ILE A 407 14.99 8.21 16.15
N VAL A 408 15.13 9.53 16.11
CA VAL A 408 15.80 10.24 15.01
C VAL A 408 17.31 10.19 15.18
N GLY A 409 17.79 10.35 16.41
CA GLY A 409 19.21 10.35 16.71
C GLY A 409 19.48 10.51 18.21
N VAL A 410 20.76 10.50 18.55
CA VAL A 410 21.28 10.66 19.92
C VAL A 410 21.85 12.06 20.09
N VAL A 411 21.66 12.66 21.26
CA VAL A 411 22.35 13.87 21.70
C VAL A 411 23.71 13.46 22.27
N ALA A 412 24.70 13.28 21.39
CA ALA A 412 25.99 12.67 21.71
C ALA A 412 26.77 13.40 22.81
N GLU A 413 26.59 14.72 22.93
CA GLU A 413 27.24 15.57 23.93
C GLU A 413 26.79 15.27 25.36
N GLN A 414 25.63 14.62 25.53
CA GLN A 414 25.04 14.26 26.83
C GLN A 414 25.07 12.75 27.09
N ARG A 415 25.88 12.00 26.33
CA ARG A 415 26.03 10.56 26.51
C ARG A 415 26.61 10.24 27.89
N PRO A 416 25.97 9.35 28.67
CA PRO A 416 26.55 8.84 29.91
C PRO A 416 27.89 8.14 29.66
N ALA A 417 28.86 8.32 30.57
CA ALA A 417 30.20 7.76 30.42
C ALA A 417 30.24 6.22 30.45
N ASP A 418 29.23 5.59 31.04
CA ASP A 418 29.04 4.14 31.15
C ASP A 418 28.17 3.56 30.02
N ALA A 419 27.74 4.37 29.05
CA ALA A 419 26.91 3.91 27.94
C ALA A 419 27.68 2.98 26.99
N VAL A 420 27.30 1.70 26.98
CA VAL A 420 27.89 0.67 26.11
C VAL A 420 27.09 0.49 24.82
N PRO A 421 27.74 0.15 23.68
CA PRO A 421 27.05 -0.23 22.46
C PRO A 421 26.04 -1.37 22.70
N TYR A 422 24.86 -1.26 22.12
CA TYR A 422 23.85 -2.31 22.22
C TYR A 422 24.27 -3.55 21.43
N VAL A 423 24.26 -4.71 22.07
CA VAL A 423 24.55 -6.01 21.44
C VAL A 423 23.24 -6.62 20.98
N PHE A 424 23.05 -6.69 19.67
CA PHE A 424 21.86 -7.33 19.10
C PHE A 424 21.91 -8.85 19.32
N PRO A 425 20.81 -9.49 19.75
CA PRO A 425 20.86 -10.90 20.12
C PRO A 425 21.06 -11.82 18.91
N ASP A 426 21.97 -12.78 19.06
CA ASP A 426 22.27 -13.85 18.10
C ASP A 426 21.36 -15.08 18.27
N HIS A 427 20.54 -15.10 19.32
CA HIS A 427 19.50 -16.09 19.58
C HIS A 427 18.16 -15.42 19.82
N CYS A 428 17.09 -16.08 19.39
CA CYS A 428 15.73 -15.59 19.58
C CYS A 428 15.41 -15.47 21.08
N PRO A 429 15.00 -14.29 21.58
CA PRO A 429 14.70 -14.10 23.00
C PRO A 429 13.44 -14.86 23.45
N VAL A 430 12.65 -15.39 22.52
CA VAL A 430 11.42 -16.15 22.81
C VAL A 430 11.67 -17.65 22.87
N CYS A 431 12.32 -18.23 21.85
CA CYS A 431 12.46 -19.69 21.73
C CYS A 431 13.90 -20.20 21.82
N GLY A 432 14.89 -19.31 21.99
CA GLY A 432 16.30 -19.67 22.09
C GLY A 432 16.93 -20.18 20.80
N SER A 433 16.18 -20.33 19.70
CA SER A 433 16.74 -20.75 18.41
C SER A 433 17.70 -19.70 17.85
N LEU A 434 18.66 -20.13 17.04
CA LEU A 434 19.61 -19.25 16.38
C LEU A 434 18.87 -18.14 15.60
N ALA A 435 19.35 -16.91 15.73
CA ALA A 435 18.83 -15.77 14.99
C ALA A 435 19.83 -15.39 13.89
N VAL A 436 19.51 -15.80 12.66
CA VAL A 436 20.39 -15.66 11.49
C VAL A 436 20.01 -14.41 10.72
N ARG A 437 21.03 -13.69 10.25
CA ARG A 437 20.89 -12.58 9.31
C ARG A 437 21.58 -13.03 8.03
N GLU A 438 20.81 -13.13 6.94
CA GLU A 438 21.37 -13.48 5.64
C GLU A 438 22.26 -12.33 5.11
N PRO A 439 23.30 -12.63 4.31
CA PRO A 439 24.29 -11.64 3.86
C PRO A 439 23.70 -10.38 3.20
N ASP A 440 22.54 -10.52 2.55
CA ASP A 440 21.86 -9.44 1.82
C ASP A 440 20.55 -8.99 2.51
N GLU A 441 20.35 -9.28 3.79
CA GLU A 441 19.16 -8.86 4.55
C GLU A 441 19.51 -7.95 5.74
N ALA A 442 18.74 -6.88 5.96
CA ALA A 442 18.91 -5.94 7.08
C ALA A 442 18.30 -6.47 8.39
N VAL A 443 17.44 -7.50 8.30
CA VAL A 443 16.64 -8.00 9.41
C VAL A 443 17.15 -9.38 9.82
N ARG A 444 17.62 -9.47 11.06
CA ARG A 444 17.92 -10.75 11.70
C ARG A 444 16.64 -11.51 12.05
N ARG A 445 16.61 -12.81 11.79
CA ARG A 445 15.42 -13.65 11.97
C ARG A 445 15.67 -14.89 12.81
N CYS A 446 14.71 -15.19 13.68
CA CYS A 446 14.61 -16.46 14.37
C CYS A 446 14.39 -17.61 13.37
N THR A 447 15.32 -18.57 13.34
CA THR A 447 15.21 -19.80 12.54
C THR A 447 14.29 -20.83 13.18
N GLY A 448 13.78 -20.55 14.38
CA GLY A 448 12.93 -21.44 15.16
C GLY A 448 11.61 -21.79 14.52
N GLY A 449 11.20 -21.13 13.42
CA GLY A 449 10.06 -21.51 12.59
C GLY A 449 8.87 -22.07 13.37
N LEU A 450 8.67 -23.39 13.26
CA LEU A 450 7.57 -24.14 13.88
C LEU A 450 7.68 -24.32 15.40
N ILE A 451 8.88 -24.28 15.98
CA ILE A 451 9.08 -24.38 17.43
C ILE A 451 9.02 -23.01 18.11
N CYS A 452 9.07 -21.92 17.35
CA CYS A 452 8.98 -20.58 17.89
C CYS A 452 7.52 -20.23 18.21
N ALA A 453 7.17 -20.21 19.50
CA ALA A 453 5.83 -19.84 19.96
C ALA A 453 5.40 -18.43 19.50
N ALA A 454 6.33 -17.48 19.38
CA ALA A 454 6.02 -16.16 18.81
C ALA A 454 5.57 -16.25 17.34
N GLN A 455 6.31 -16.99 16.50
CA GLN A 455 5.93 -17.16 15.10
C GLN A 455 4.61 -17.91 14.95
N ALA A 456 4.37 -18.95 15.76
CA ALA A 456 3.13 -19.73 15.70
C ALA A 456 1.90 -18.90 16.12
N LYS A 457 1.98 -18.14 17.23
CA LYS A 457 0.91 -17.23 17.66
C LYS A 457 0.64 -16.14 16.62
N GLU A 458 1.69 -15.55 16.06
CA GLU A 458 1.57 -14.53 15.02
C GLU A 458 0.96 -15.08 13.71
N ARG A 459 1.28 -16.33 13.33
CA ARG A 459 0.63 -17.01 12.20
C ARG A 459 -0.87 -17.20 12.44
N LEU A 460 -1.27 -17.59 13.65
CA LEU A 460 -2.68 -17.69 14.03
C LEU A 460 -3.37 -16.32 14.00
N ARG A 461 -2.73 -15.27 14.54
CA ARG A 461 -3.21 -13.88 14.48
C ARG A 461 -3.42 -13.42 13.03
N HIS A 462 -2.47 -13.73 12.14
CA HIS A 462 -2.59 -13.47 10.71
C HIS A 462 -3.75 -14.26 10.07
N PHE A 463 -3.87 -15.54 10.37
CA PHE A 463 -4.90 -16.44 9.83
C PHE A 463 -6.31 -15.94 10.14
N VAL A 464 -6.56 -15.49 11.37
CA VAL A 464 -7.86 -14.97 11.83
C VAL A 464 -8.08 -13.49 11.49
N SER A 465 -7.07 -12.81 10.95
CA SER A 465 -7.10 -11.37 10.71
C SER A 465 -8.19 -10.94 9.72
N ARG A 466 -8.52 -9.65 9.78
CA ARG A 466 -9.58 -9.00 8.99
C ARG A 466 -9.50 -9.22 7.48
N ASN A 467 -8.31 -9.42 6.92
CA ASN A 467 -8.12 -9.64 5.46
C ASN A 467 -7.97 -11.13 5.10
N ALA A 468 -7.88 -12.00 6.11
CA ALA A 468 -7.75 -13.45 5.98
C ALA A 468 -9.10 -14.12 6.30
N PHE A 469 -9.22 -14.90 7.37
CA PHE A 469 -10.52 -15.48 7.74
C PHE A 469 -11.46 -14.49 8.41
N ASP A 470 -11.00 -13.38 9.01
CA ASP A 470 -11.85 -12.40 9.70
C ASP A 470 -12.82 -13.06 10.68
N ILE A 471 -12.23 -13.72 11.69
CA ILE A 471 -12.95 -14.40 12.76
C ILE A 471 -12.99 -13.47 13.97
N GLU A 472 -14.12 -12.77 14.11
CA GLU A 472 -14.37 -11.92 15.28
C GLU A 472 -14.35 -12.75 16.57
N GLY A 473 -13.71 -12.20 17.62
CA GLY A 473 -13.56 -12.89 18.91
C GLY A 473 -12.25 -13.66 19.08
N LEU A 474 -11.45 -13.89 18.03
CA LEU A 474 -10.07 -14.41 18.13
C LEU A 474 -9.04 -13.28 17.95
N GLY A 475 -9.05 -12.33 18.88
CA GLY A 475 -8.07 -11.24 18.89
C GLY A 475 -6.71 -11.64 19.48
N GLU A 476 -5.76 -10.70 19.51
CA GLU A 476 -4.41 -10.91 20.03
C GLU A 476 -4.36 -11.61 21.39
N LYS A 477 -5.09 -11.04 22.36
CA LYS A 477 -5.19 -11.54 23.73
C LYS A 477 -5.79 -12.94 23.79
N THR A 478 -6.83 -13.20 23.00
CA THR A 478 -7.51 -14.51 22.97
C THR A 478 -6.61 -15.59 22.37
N ILE A 479 -5.90 -15.28 21.29
CA ILE A 479 -4.92 -16.21 20.71
C ILE A 479 -3.81 -16.52 21.71
N GLU A 480 -3.34 -15.52 22.47
CA GLU A 480 -2.37 -15.70 23.55
C GLU A 480 -2.90 -16.69 24.60
N GLU A 481 -4.07 -16.41 25.19
CA GLU A 481 -4.70 -17.23 26.22
C GLU A 481 -5.00 -18.66 25.73
N PHE A 482 -5.55 -18.80 24.53
CA PHE A 482 -5.90 -20.11 23.96
C PHE A 482 -4.65 -20.91 23.59
N TRP A 483 -3.55 -20.24 23.23
CA TRP A 483 -2.27 -20.88 22.98
C TRP A 483 -1.62 -21.39 24.26
N GLU A 484 -1.58 -20.56 25.32
CA GLU A 484 -1.01 -20.91 26.63
C GLU A 484 -1.69 -22.15 27.21
N ASP A 485 -3.02 -22.22 27.10
CA ASP A 485 -3.82 -23.33 27.59
C ASP A 485 -3.87 -24.54 26.63
N GLY A 486 -3.16 -24.46 25.49
CA GLY A 486 -3.13 -25.54 24.50
C GLY A 486 -4.47 -25.80 23.81
N LEU A 487 -5.39 -24.84 23.84
CA LEU A 487 -6.68 -24.92 23.16
C LEU A 487 -6.51 -24.85 21.64
N ILE A 488 -5.59 -23.98 21.17
CA ILE A 488 -5.28 -23.79 19.75
C ILE A 488 -3.77 -23.83 19.56
N ARG A 489 -3.30 -24.66 18.63
CA ARG A 489 -1.88 -24.73 18.20
C ARG A 489 -1.72 -24.56 16.69
N SER A 490 -2.80 -24.77 15.94
CA SER A 490 -2.83 -24.71 14.48
C SER A 490 -4.14 -24.08 13.97
N PRO A 491 -4.20 -23.64 12.70
CA PRO A 491 -5.44 -23.15 12.11
C PRO A 491 -6.59 -24.16 12.14
N VAL A 492 -6.29 -25.45 12.05
CA VAL A 492 -7.29 -26.53 12.09
C VAL A 492 -7.98 -26.58 13.44
N ASP A 493 -7.25 -26.34 14.54
CA ASP A 493 -7.80 -26.33 15.90
C ASP A 493 -8.91 -25.28 16.07
N ILE A 494 -8.87 -24.18 15.32
CA ILE A 494 -9.92 -23.16 15.33
C ILE A 494 -11.25 -23.77 14.88
N PHE A 495 -11.22 -24.56 13.80
CA PHE A 495 -12.43 -25.16 13.22
C PHE A 495 -12.90 -26.41 13.97
N THR A 496 -12.05 -27.04 14.78
CA THR A 496 -12.47 -28.14 15.65
C THR A 496 -12.91 -27.69 17.05
N LEU A 497 -12.66 -26.42 17.40
CA LEU A 497 -12.85 -25.86 18.74
C LEU A 497 -14.25 -26.09 19.31
N GLU A 498 -15.30 -25.80 18.54
CA GLU A 498 -16.70 -25.99 18.96
C GLU A 498 -17.00 -27.45 19.29
N ARG A 499 -16.53 -28.37 18.43
CA ARG A 499 -16.71 -29.82 18.64
C ARG A 499 -15.98 -30.31 19.88
N ARG A 500 -14.76 -29.84 20.11
CA ARG A 500 -13.95 -30.19 21.29
C ARG A 500 -14.52 -29.62 22.59
N VAL A 501 -15.09 -28.41 22.55
CA VAL A 501 -15.84 -27.83 23.69
C VAL A 501 -17.11 -28.64 23.98
N ALA A 502 -17.88 -28.99 22.94
CA ALA A 502 -19.09 -29.80 23.09
C ALA A 502 -18.80 -31.22 23.61
N ALA A 503 -17.65 -31.79 23.23
CA ALA A 503 -17.15 -33.08 23.73
C ALA A 503 -16.53 -32.99 25.15
N VAL A 504 -16.51 -31.81 25.78
CA VAL A 504 -15.92 -31.56 27.11
C VAL A 504 -14.42 -31.87 27.16
N GLU A 505 -13.74 -31.84 26.01
CA GLU A 505 -12.28 -31.99 25.93
C GLU A 505 -11.56 -30.71 26.39
N ILE A 506 -12.24 -29.56 26.27
CA ILE A 506 -11.73 -28.24 26.61
C ILE A 506 -12.85 -27.33 27.16
N ALA A 507 -12.49 -26.41 28.07
CA ALA A 507 -13.43 -25.48 28.70
C ALA A 507 -13.13 -24.02 28.36
N ILE A 508 -14.07 -23.35 27.69
CA ILE A 508 -14.00 -21.91 27.36
C ILE A 508 -15.00 -21.10 28.22
N LEU A 509 -16.16 -21.68 28.53
CA LEU A 509 -17.20 -21.03 29.31
C LEU A 509 -16.77 -20.80 30.77
N GLY A 510 -17.01 -19.59 31.29
CA GLY A 510 -16.70 -19.23 32.68
C GLY A 510 -15.30 -18.65 32.89
N ARG A 511 -14.49 -18.55 31.82
CA ARG A 511 -13.21 -17.83 31.86
C ARG A 511 -13.46 -16.31 31.93
N PRO A 512 -12.51 -15.52 32.47
CA PRO A 512 -12.60 -14.06 32.43
C PRO A 512 -12.87 -13.55 31.01
N GLY A 513 -13.99 -12.84 30.81
CA GLY A 513 -14.41 -12.35 29.49
C GLY A 513 -15.26 -13.32 28.65
N TRP A 514 -15.37 -14.60 29.02
CA TRP A 514 -16.09 -15.63 28.25
C TRP A 514 -17.40 -16.05 28.91
N LYS A 515 -18.49 -15.42 28.46
CA LYS A 515 -19.89 -15.77 28.79
C LYS A 515 -20.54 -16.55 27.65
N GLU A 516 -21.69 -17.17 27.90
CA GLU A 516 -22.45 -17.96 26.92
C GLU A 516 -22.58 -17.23 25.57
N LYS A 517 -23.04 -15.98 25.57
CA LYS A 517 -23.17 -15.18 24.35
C LYS A 517 -21.84 -14.94 23.60
N SER A 518 -20.73 -14.79 24.33
CA SER A 518 -19.41 -14.58 23.72
C SER A 518 -18.92 -15.86 23.03
N VAL A 519 -19.14 -17.01 23.66
CA VAL A 519 -18.81 -18.32 23.11
C VAL A 519 -19.66 -18.61 21.87
N GLU A 520 -20.98 -18.36 21.94
CA GLU A 520 -21.89 -18.46 20.78
C GLU A 520 -21.45 -17.57 19.62
N ASN A 521 -21.10 -16.30 19.89
CA ASN A 521 -20.67 -15.36 18.86
C ASN A 521 -19.35 -15.81 18.19
N LEU A 522 -18.39 -16.33 18.98
CA LEU A 522 -17.15 -16.88 18.45
C LEU A 522 -17.43 -18.06 17.51
N PHE A 523 -18.24 -19.03 17.95
CA PHE A 523 -18.56 -20.20 17.12
C PHE A 523 -19.37 -19.80 15.88
N ALA A 524 -20.27 -18.83 15.99
CA ALA A 524 -20.97 -18.28 14.83
C ALA A 524 -19.99 -17.65 13.83
N ALA A 525 -19.00 -16.87 14.28
CA ALA A 525 -17.97 -16.28 13.42
C ALA A 525 -17.11 -17.35 12.73
N ILE A 526 -16.66 -18.38 13.48
CA ILE A 526 -15.91 -19.52 12.93
C ILE A 526 -16.74 -20.26 11.87
N ASN A 527 -18.00 -20.58 12.19
CA ASN A 527 -18.90 -21.33 11.30
C ASN A 527 -19.29 -20.54 10.04
N GLN A 528 -19.47 -19.21 10.16
CA GLN A 528 -19.71 -18.35 9.01
C GLN A 528 -18.55 -18.44 8.00
N ARG A 529 -17.31 -18.44 8.50
CA ARG A 529 -16.11 -18.52 7.66
C ARG A 529 -15.81 -19.94 7.19
N ARG A 530 -16.17 -20.97 7.96
CA ARG A 530 -16.21 -22.37 7.51
C ARG A 530 -17.16 -22.52 6.32
N ALA A 531 -18.35 -21.91 6.37
CA ALA A 531 -19.36 -22.04 5.33
C ALA A 531 -18.98 -21.35 4.01
N ARG A 532 -18.20 -20.25 4.07
CA ARG A 532 -17.73 -19.52 2.88
C ARG A 532 -16.53 -18.62 3.18
N ILE A 533 -15.45 -18.78 2.41
CA ILE A 533 -14.32 -17.84 2.32
C ILE A 533 -13.90 -17.65 0.86
N ASP A 534 -13.59 -16.41 0.44
CA ASP A 534 -13.11 -16.17 -0.93
C ASP A 534 -11.69 -16.73 -1.14
N LEU A 535 -11.40 -17.30 -2.32
CA LEU A 535 -10.11 -17.92 -2.64
C LEU A 535 -8.90 -17.04 -2.32
N HIS A 536 -8.95 -15.74 -2.68
CA HIS A 536 -7.83 -14.83 -2.40
C HIS A 536 -7.56 -14.64 -0.90
N ARG A 537 -8.61 -14.70 -0.07
CA ARG A 537 -8.47 -14.59 1.39
C ARG A 537 -7.94 -15.87 1.99
N PHE A 538 -8.35 -17.02 1.45
CA PHE A 538 -7.82 -18.33 1.83
C PHE A 538 -6.31 -18.41 1.55
N ILE A 539 -5.88 -18.09 0.33
CA ILE A 539 -4.45 -18.07 -0.05
C ILE A 539 -3.66 -17.12 0.86
N PHE A 540 -4.18 -15.90 1.08
CA PHE A 540 -3.55 -14.93 1.96
C PHE A 540 -3.42 -15.44 3.41
N ALA A 541 -4.44 -16.12 3.94
CA ALA A 541 -4.47 -16.62 5.31
C ALA A 541 -3.36 -17.64 5.63
N LEU A 542 -2.88 -18.38 4.61
CA LEU A 542 -1.80 -19.37 4.79
C LEU A 542 -0.45 -18.73 5.18
N GLY A 543 -0.30 -17.40 4.99
CA GLY A 543 0.86 -16.67 5.47
C GLY A 543 2.17 -17.04 4.76
N ILE A 544 2.08 -17.46 3.49
CA ILE A 544 3.23 -17.80 2.65
C ILE A 544 4.09 -16.54 2.45
N ARG A 545 5.41 -16.68 2.62
CA ARG A 545 6.36 -15.56 2.50
C ARG A 545 6.28 -14.97 1.08
N HIS A 546 6.40 -13.65 0.98
CA HIS A 546 6.23 -12.87 -0.26
C HIS A 546 4.82 -12.92 -0.89
N ILE A 547 3.85 -13.64 -0.31
CA ILE A 547 2.46 -13.70 -0.80
C ILE A 547 1.57 -12.76 0.00
N GLY A 548 1.50 -11.51 -0.46
CA GLY A 548 0.59 -10.50 0.07
C GLY A 548 -0.85 -10.62 -0.45
N GLU A 549 -1.75 -9.77 0.02
CA GLU A 549 -3.17 -9.79 -0.39
C GLU A 549 -3.36 -9.58 -1.90
N VAL A 550 -2.50 -8.76 -2.52
CA VAL A 550 -2.56 -8.45 -3.95
C VAL A 550 -2.14 -9.66 -4.77
N THR A 551 -0.99 -10.26 -4.43
CA THR A 551 -0.52 -11.50 -5.04
C THR A 551 -1.56 -12.61 -4.87
N ALA A 552 -2.17 -12.75 -3.70
CA ALA A 552 -3.23 -13.71 -3.46
C ALA A 552 -4.48 -13.45 -4.33
N LYS A 553 -4.83 -12.18 -4.61
CA LYS A 553 -5.89 -11.82 -5.56
C LYS A 553 -5.51 -12.16 -7.01
N SER A 554 -4.27 -11.91 -7.41
CA SER A 554 -3.78 -12.26 -8.75
C SER A 554 -3.78 -13.77 -8.97
N LEU A 555 -3.30 -14.55 -7.99
CA LEU A 555 -3.38 -16.01 -7.97
C LEU A 555 -4.83 -16.50 -8.05
N ALA A 556 -5.72 -15.98 -7.20
CA ALA A 556 -7.12 -16.37 -7.20
C ALA A 556 -7.82 -16.05 -8.54
N ARG A 557 -7.51 -14.92 -9.17
CA ARG A 557 -8.05 -14.55 -10.49
C ARG A 557 -7.54 -15.46 -11.60
N GLN A 558 -6.26 -15.85 -11.54
CA GLN A 558 -5.64 -16.72 -12.54
C GLN A 558 -6.22 -18.14 -12.46
N TYR A 559 -6.27 -18.71 -11.27
CA TYR A 559 -6.63 -20.12 -11.08
C TYR A 559 -8.14 -20.34 -10.92
N GLY A 560 -8.90 -19.32 -10.52
CA GLY A 560 -10.36 -19.32 -10.45
C GLY A 560 -10.96 -20.08 -9.27
N SER A 561 -10.46 -21.28 -8.95
CA SER A 561 -10.93 -22.13 -7.84
C SER A 561 -9.77 -22.64 -6.99
N ILE A 562 -10.07 -23.16 -5.80
CA ILE A 562 -9.06 -23.78 -4.93
C ILE A 562 -8.41 -24.99 -5.60
N ASP A 563 -9.18 -25.87 -6.23
CA ASP A 563 -8.63 -27.07 -6.90
C ASP A 563 -7.74 -26.66 -8.08
N GLY A 564 -8.18 -25.68 -8.88
CA GLY A 564 -7.35 -25.15 -9.98
C GLY A 564 -6.05 -24.51 -9.50
N TRP A 565 -6.06 -23.91 -8.29
CA TRP A 565 -4.84 -23.38 -7.68
C TRP A 565 -3.93 -24.51 -7.21
N LEU A 566 -4.44 -25.51 -6.49
CA LEU A 566 -3.64 -26.65 -6.01
C LEU A 566 -2.99 -27.42 -7.17
N GLU A 567 -3.75 -27.77 -8.21
CA GLU A 567 -3.22 -28.40 -9.41
C GLU A 567 -2.16 -27.52 -10.11
N GLY A 568 -2.40 -26.20 -10.14
CA GLY A 568 -1.46 -25.22 -10.66
C GLY A 568 -0.13 -25.23 -9.90
N MET A 569 -0.18 -25.28 -8.58
CA MET A 569 1.01 -25.33 -7.73
C MET A 569 1.75 -26.66 -7.86
N GLU A 570 1.04 -27.79 -7.93
CA GLU A 570 1.66 -29.10 -8.17
C GLU A 570 2.41 -29.14 -9.51
N ARG A 571 1.80 -28.61 -10.58
CA ARG A 571 2.48 -28.48 -11.88
C ARG A 571 3.70 -27.58 -11.81
N ALA A 572 3.60 -26.44 -11.09
CA ALA A 572 4.73 -25.53 -10.92
C ALA A 572 5.89 -26.20 -10.17
N VAL A 573 5.60 -26.91 -9.07
CA VAL A 573 6.59 -27.68 -8.29
C VAL A 573 7.24 -28.77 -9.16
N ALA A 574 6.46 -29.49 -9.95
CA ALA A 574 6.98 -30.52 -10.86
C ALA A 574 7.79 -29.95 -12.05
N ASN A 575 7.69 -28.65 -12.31
CA ASN A 575 8.33 -27.96 -13.43
C ASN A 575 9.38 -26.93 -12.97
N MET A 576 9.79 -26.98 -11.70
CA MET A 576 10.81 -26.09 -11.17
C MET A 576 12.12 -26.20 -11.95
N PRO A 577 12.89 -25.10 -12.05
CA PRO A 577 14.24 -25.18 -12.58
C PRO A 577 15.09 -26.12 -11.72
N GLY A 578 15.91 -26.95 -12.35
CA GLY A 578 16.88 -27.80 -11.66
C GLY A 578 18.17 -27.04 -11.30
N GLU A 579 19.00 -27.64 -10.44
CA GLU A 579 20.25 -27.05 -9.93
C GLU A 579 21.20 -26.64 -11.06
N ALA A 580 21.41 -27.49 -12.07
CA ALA A 580 22.28 -27.18 -13.21
C ALA A 580 21.83 -25.94 -14.01
N TRP A 581 20.52 -25.70 -14.11
CA TRP A 581 19.98 -24.50 -14.76
C TRP A 581 20.23 -23.26 -13.89
N ARG A 582 20.00 -23.35 -12.57
CA ARG A 582 20.24 -22.25 -11.62
C ARG A 582 21.73 -21.88 -11.57
N ASP A 583 22.61 -22.86 -11.48
CA ASP A 583 24.06 -22.68 -11.46
C ASP A 583 24.56 -21.92 -12.70
N LEU A 584 23.99 -22.24 -13.87
CA LEU A 584 24.32 -21.55 -15.11
C LEU A 584 23.87 -20.08 -15.07
N HIS A 585 22.65 -19.82 -14.60
CA HIS A 585 22.08 -18.47 -14.52
C HIS A 585 22.69 -17.62 -13.40
N ALA A 586 23.26 -18.26 -12.38
CA ALA A 586 24.01 -17.60 -11.31
C ALA A 586 25.48 -17.31 -11.67
N LEU A 587 25.97 -17.78 -12.83
CA LEU A 587 27.36 -17.63 -13.21
C LEU A 587 27.72 -16.16 -13.51
N SER A 588 28.57 -15.58 -12.67
CA SER A 588 29.05 -14.20 -12.83
C SER A 588 29.69 -13.97 -14.20
N GLY A 589 29.14 -13.01 -14.96
CA GLY A 589 29.56 -12.72 -16.34
C GLY A 589 28.68 -13.34 -17.43
N LEU A 590 27.78 -14.26 -17.05
CA LEU A 590 26.76 -14.87 -17.90
C LEU A 590 25.36 -14.43 -17.43
N GLY A 591 24.92 -13.24 -17.87
CA GLY A 591 23.56 -12.78 -17.57
C GLY A 591 22.47 -13.67 -18.22
N PRO A 592 21.19 -13.56 -17.79
CA PRO A 592 20.12 -14.48 -18.18
C PRO A 592 19.94 -14.57 -19.70
N VAL A 593 20.00 -13.43 -20.39
CA VAL A 593 19.90 -13.39 -21.87
C VAL A 593 21.00 -14.20 -22.58
N LYS A 594 22.20 -14.29 -21.98
CA LYS A 594 23.32 -15.06 -22.54
C LYS A 594 23.20 -16.54 -22.18
N ALA A 595 22.77 -16.85 -20.95
CA ALA A 595 22.49 -18.21 -20.51
C ALA A 595 21.37 -18.83 -21.36
N ASP A 596 20.27 -18.13 -21.58
CA ASP A 596 19.17 -18.57 -22.46
C ASP A 596 19.62 -18.79 -23.90
N ALA A 597 20.41 -17.86 -24.45
CA ALA A 597 20.95 -18.00 -25.80
C ALA A 597 21.89 -19.20 -25.93
N LEU A 598 22.65 -19.50 -24.86
CA LEU A 598 23.52 -20.66 -24.79
C LEU A 598 22.73 -21.97 -24.69
N LEU A 599 21.72 -22.03 -23.81
CA LEU A 599 20.84 -23.18 -23.69
C LEU A 599 20.07 -23.45 -24.97
N ALA A 600 19.56 -22.40 -25.63
CA ALA A 600 18.90 -22.52 -26.93
C ALA A 600 19.83 -23.09 -28.02
N TRP A 601 21.12 -22.73 -27.99
CA TRP A 601 22.11 -23.29 -28.91
C TRP A 601 22.36 -24.79 -28.64
N PHE A 602 22.47 -25.19 -27.37
CA PHE A 602 22.68 -26.58 -26.97
C PHE A 602 21.42 -27.47 -27.11
N ALA A 603 20.23 -26.88 -27.07
CA ALA A 603 18.96 -27.58 -27.27
C ALA A 603 18.72 -27.98 -28.73
N ASP A 604 19.39 -27.32 -29.68
CA ASP A 604 19.33 -27.65 -31.10
C ASP A 604 20.28 -28.82 -31.43
N PRO A 605 19.75 -30.00 -31.83
CA PRO A 605 20.56 -31.18 -32.09
C PRO A 605 21.59 -30.99 -33.22
N GLU A 606 21.38 -30.04 -34.13
CA GLU A 606 22.31 -29.76 -35.25
C GLU A 606 23.61 -29.08 -34.79
N ASN A 607 23.64 -28.55 -33.56
CA ASN A 607 24.79 -27.84 -33.03
C ASN A 607 25.78 -28.76 -32.28
N LEU A 608 25.31 -29.89 -31.72
CA LEU A 608 26.16 -30.83 -30.99
C LEU A 608 27.31 -31.43 -31.84
N PRO A 609 27.11 -31.80 -33.12
CA PRO A 609 28.21 -32.24 -33.98
C PRO A 609 29.29 -31.18 -34.20
N LYS A 610 28.93 -29.89 -34.18
CA LYS A 610 29.89 -28.78 -34.30
C LYS A 610 30.77 -28.68 -33.06
N LEU A 611 30.21 -28.99 -31.89
CA LEU A 611 30.96 -29.07 -30.63
C LEU A 611 31.89 -30.28 -30.61
N ASP A 612 31.41 -31.43 -31.08
CA ASP A 612 32.17 -32.70 -31.11
C ASP A 612 33.37 -32.66 -32.05
N PHE A 613 33.33 -31.83 -33.11
CA PHE A 613 34.49 -31.55 -33.95
C PHE A 613 35.72 -31.07 -33.15
N TYR A 614 35.50 -30.33 -32.06
CA TYR A 614 36.57 -29.80 -31.21
C TYR A 614 37.01 -30.76 -30.10
N ALA A 615 36.29 -31.86 -29.86
CA ALA A 615 36.61 -32.84 -28.81
C ALA A 615 37.95 -33.57 -29.03
N GLY A 616 38.43 -33.65 -30.28
CA GLY A 616 39.74 -34.23 -30.63
C GLY A 616 40.90 -33.23 -30.72
N GLN A 617 40.70 -31.95 -30.36
CA GLN A 617 41.71 -30.90 -30.52
C GLN A 617 42.25 -30.43 -29.16
N GLU A 618 43.05 -31.26 -28.50
CA GLU A 618 43.60 -31.03 -27.14
C GLU A 618 44.43 -29.74 -26.98
N ALA A 619 44.89 -29.15 -28.09
CA ALA A 619 45.67 -27.90 -28.09
C ALA A 619 44.82 -26.62 -27.95
N LEU A 620 43.49 -26.71 -28.05
CA LEU A 620 42.60 -25.54 -27.97
C LEU A 620 42.05 -25.34 -26.56
N ARG A 621 42.19 -24.12 -26.03
CA ARG A 621 41.53 -23.73 -24.78
C ARG A 621 40.02 -23.60 -24.95
N LEU A 622 39.27 -23.91 -23.91
CA LEU A 622 37.80 -23.89 -23.92
C LEU A 622 37.23 -22.50 -24.28
N ASP A 623 37.81 -21.41 -23.80
CA ASP A 623 37.40 -20.04 -24.15
C ASP A 623 37.52 -19.75 -25.66
N SER A 624 38.57 -20.27 -26.30
CA SER A 624 38.77 -20.18 -27.75
C SER A 624 37.75 -21.02 -28.51
N VAL A 625 37.46 -22.24 -28.04
CA VAL A 625 36.43 -23.11 -28.65
C VAL A 625 35.05 -22.45 -28.59
N ILE A 626 34.66 -21.92 -27.42
CA ILE A 626 33.36 -21.23 -27.24
C ILE A 626 33.20 -20.07 -28.23
N LYS A 627 34.26 -19.29 -28.47
CA LYS A 627 34.25 -18.19 -29.45
C LYS A 627 34.12 -18.68 -30.89
N LEU A 628 34.83 -19.76 -31.25
CA LEU A 628 34.80 -20.33 -32.59
C LEU A 628 33.42 -20.91 -32.97
N LEU A 629 32.65 -21.35 -31.98
CA LEU A 629 31.27 -21.81 -32.18
C LEU A 629 30.30 -20.69 -32.57
N GLY A 630 30.68 -19.42 -32.39
CA GLY A 630 29.90 -18.26 -32.85
C GLY A 630 28.52 -18.14 -32.17
N ILE A 631 28.39 -18.59 -30.93
CA ILE A 631 27.12 -18.59 -30.20
C ILE A 631 26.66 -17.14 -29.99
N LYS A 632 25.49 -16.80 -30.55
CA LYS A 632 24.95 -15.45 -30.53
C LYS A 632 24.80 -14.93 -29.10
N LYS A 633 25.24 -13.70 -28.83
CA LYS A 633 25.23 -13.00 -27.52
C LYS A 633 26.24 -13.52 -26.48
N VAL A 634 26.95 -14.63 -26.73
CA VAL A 634 28.05 -15.10 -25.86
C VAL A 634 29.33 -14.35 -26.26
N ASP A 635 29.73 -13.39 -25.44
CA ASP A 635 30.91 -12.55 -25.67
C ASP A 635 32.18 -13.12 -25.02
N SER A 636 33.32 -12.44 -25.20
CA SER A 636 34.61 -12.90 -24.67
C SER A 636 34.61 -13.09 -23.15
N ARG A 637 33.87 -12.26 -22.43
CA ARG A 637 33.77 -12.33 -20.97
C ARG A 637 32.95 -13.55 -20.54
N ALA A 638 31.84 -13.82 -21.22
CA ALA A 638 31.04 -15.02 -20.98
C ALA A 638 31.82 -16.30 -21.31
N ALA A 639 32.56 -16.32 -22.43
CA ALA A 639 33.41 -17.46 -22.80
C ALA A 639 34.51 -17.75 -21.76
N GLN A 640 35.10 -16.69 -21.19
CA GLN A 640 36.09 -16.83 -20.13
C GLN A 640 35.46 -17.36 -18.82
N ALA A 641 34.31 -16.82 -18.41
CA ALA A 641 33.61 -17.28 -17.20
C ALA A 641 33.20 -18.77 -17.29
N LEU A 642 32.71 -19.20 -18.47
CA LEU A 642 32.41 -20.60 -18.73
C LEU A 642 33.68 -21.48 -18.69
N ALA A 643 34.78 -21.01 -19.27
CA ALA A 643 36.05 -21.74 -19.24
C ALA A 643 36.63 -21.86 -17.83
N GLU A 644 36.54 -20.80 -17.02
CA GLU A 644 36.98 -20.80 -15.61
C GLU A 644 36.12 -21.73 -14.75
N ARG A 645 34.80 -21.78 -14.97
CA ARG A 645 33.88 -22.64 -14.21
C ARG A 645 34.03 -24.12 -14.55
N TYR A 646 34.10 -24.47 -15.84
CA TYR A 646 33.98 -25.86 -16.29
C TYR A 646 35.31 -26.49 -16.70
N GLY A 647 36.35 -25.70 -17.00
CA GLY A 647 37.71 -26.16 -17.28
C GLY A 647 37.92 -26.87 -18.62
N ALA A 648 37.17 -27.93 -18.88
CA ALA A 648 37.31 -28.80 -20.05
C ALA A 648 36.04 -28.83 -20.91
N LEU A 649 36.22 -29.07 -22.22
CA LEU A 649 35.13 -29.14 -23.21
C LEU A 649 34.08 -30.22 -22.86
N ALA A 650 34.53 -31.38 -22.40
CA ALA A 650 33.66 -32.49 -22.01
C ALA A 650 32.79 -32.12 -20.79
N GLU A 651 33.38 -31.52 -19.76
CA GLU A 651 32.69 -31.07 -18.56
C GLU A 651 31.70 -29.94 -18.86
N TRP A 652 32.11 -28.98 -19.71
CA TRP A 652 31.21 -27.93 -20.17
C TRP A 652 30.03 -28.50 -20.97
N LYS A 653 30.28 -29.42 -21.91
CA LYS A 653 29.22 -30.09 -22.69
C LYS A 653 28.23 -30.81 -21.78
N ALA A 654 28.73 -31.60 -20.82
CA ALA A 654 27.89 -32.33 -19.88
C ALA A 654 27.06 -31.38 -19.01
N ALA A 655 27.67 -30.31 -18.50
CA ALA A 655 26.97 -29.29 -17.71
C ALA A 655 25.90 -28.55 -18.50
N MET A 656 26.15 -28.20 -19.77
CA MET A 656 25.15 -27.53 -20.61
C MET A 656 23.99 -28.45 -20.97
N LEU A 657 24.25 -29.74 -21.24
CA LEU A 657 23.17 -30.72 -21.48
C LEU A 657 22.33 -30.95 -20.21
N ALA A 658 22.97 -31.01 -19.04
CA ALA A 658 22.27 -31.08 -17.77
C ALA A 658 21.43 -29.82 -17.50
N ALA A 659 21.96 -28.63 -17.81
CA ALA A 659 21.23 -27.37 -17.68
C ALA A 659 20.07 -27.25 -18.68
N VAL A 660 20.20 -27.79 -19.90
CA VAL A 660 19.11 -27.88 -20.88
C VAL A 660 17.98 -28.77 -20.37
N ALA A 661 18.31 -29.92 -19.79
CA ALA A 661 17.33 -30.84 -19.20
C ALA A 661 16.68 -30.30 -17.91
N ALA A 662 17.39 -29.43 -17.19
CA ALA A 662 16.95 -28.78 -15.95
C ALA A 662 16.18 -27.46 -16.17
N GLN A 663 15.84 -27.12 -17.42
CA GLN A 663 15.07 -25.92 -17.71
C GLN A 663 13.69 -25.96 -17.03
N PRO A 664 13.19 -24.80 -16.57
CA PRO A 664 11.85 -24.73 -16.01
C PRO A 664 10.81 -25.12 -17.08
N GLY A 665 9.84 -25.93 -16.69
CA GLY A 665 8.73 -26.30 -17.55
C GLY A 665 7.65 -25.21 -17.60
N SER A 666 6.65 -25.41 -18.47
CA SER A 666 5.54 -24.47 -18.67
C SER A 666 4.77 -24.16 -17.39
N GLY A 667 4.62 -25.13 -16.46
CA GLY A 667 3.90 -24.88 -15.20
C GLY A 667 4.60 -23.87 -14.30
N TRP A 668 5.94 -23.88 -14.28
CA TRP A 668 6.74 -22.87 -13.57
C TRP A 668 6.66 -21.51 -14.26
N GLY A 669 6.83 -21.50 -15.59
CA GLY A 669 6.71 -20.27 -16.39
C GLY A 669 5.34 -19.60 -16.26
N GLU A 670 4.25 -20.38 -16.22
CA GLU A 670 2.89 -19.88 -15.98
C GLU A 670 2.75 -19.23 -14.61
N LEU A 671 3.35 -19.81 -13.55
CA LEU A 671 3.33 -19.24 -12.21
C LEU A 671 4.08 -17.90 -12.15
N VAL A 672 5.30 -17.85 -12.70
CA VAL A 672 6.14 -16.63 -12.74
C VAL A 672 5.55 -15.54 -13.64
N ALA A 673 4.70 -15.90 -14.61
CA ALA A 673 4.04 -14.94 -15.49
C ALA A 673 2.80 -14.27 -14.85
N ILE A 674 2.33 -14.73 -13.69
CA ILE A 674 1.17 -14.13 -13.02
C ILE A 674 1.55 -12.71 -12.55
N PRO A 675 0.70 -11.69 -12.80
CA PRO A 675 0.93 -10.35 -12.28
C PRO A 675 1.18 -10.38 -10.76
N ASP A 676 2.25 -9.73 -10.31
CA ASP A 676 2.68 -9.69 -8.91
C ASP A 676 3.28 -11.00 -8.35
N VAL A 677 3.54 -12.01 -9.18
CA VAL A 677 4.29 -13.22 -8.82
C VAL A 677 5.62 -13.21 -9.55
N GLY A 678 6.68 -12.73 -8.90
CA GLY A 678 8.06 -12.85 -9.40
C GLY A 678 8.70 -14.20 -9.02
N GLU A 679 9.94 -14.43 -9.46
CA GLU A 679 10.67 -15.69 -9.18
C GLU A 679 10.77 -16.00 -7.69
N VAL A 680 11.11 -15.01 -6.85
CA VAL A 680 11.20 -15.19 -5.39
C VAL A 680 9.85 -15.63 -4.79
N ALA A 681 8.74 -15.05 -5.25
CA ALA A 681 7.41 -15.43 -4.77
C ALA A 681 7.01 -16.84 -5.26
N ALA A 682 7.39 -17.19 -6.48
CA ALA A 682 7.18 -18.53 -7.04
C ALA A 682 8.00 -19.59 -6.29
N GLU A 683 9.22 -19.28 -5.90
CA GLU A 683 10.07 -20.16 -5.07
C GLU A 683 9.50 -20.37 -3.67
N GLU A 684 9.04 -19.32 -2.99
CA GLU A 684 8.37 -19.47 -1.68
C GLU A 684 7.07 -20.28 -1.77
N LEU A 685 6.28 -20.08 -2.83
CA LEU A 685 5.09 -20.89 -3.09
C LEU A 685 5.49 -22.36 -3.30
N ALA A 686 6.46 -22.62 -4.16
CA ALA A 686 6.89 -23.99 -4.42
C ALA A 686 7.49 -24.64 -3.17
N GLY A 687 8.31 -23.94 -2.40
CA GLY A 687 8.84 -24.42 -1.11
C GLY A 687 7.72 -24.72 -0.10
N PHE A 688 6.69 -23.88 -0.03
CA PHE A 688 5.52 -24.14 0.79
C PHE A 688 4.80 -25.44 0.39
N PHE A 689 4.62 -25.68 -0.92
CA PHE A 689 3.94 -26.88 -1.44
C PHE A 689 4.82 -28.14 -1.48
N GLN A 690 6.15 -28.01 -1.44
CA GLN A 690 7.07 -29.14 -1.27
C GLN A 690 6.98 -29.73 0.15
N GLU A 691 6.75 -28.88 1.15
CA GLU A 691 6.57 -29.30 2.54
C GLU A 691 5.23 -30.04 2.74
N GLU A 692 5.31 -31.32 3.09
CA GLU A 692 4.15 -32.21 3.25
C GLU A 692 3.17 -31.70 4.33
N ARG A 693 3.70 -31.14 5.43
CA ARG A 693 2.88 -30.63 6.54
C ARG A 693 2.01 -29.45 6.14
N ASN A 694 2.50 -28.60 5.24
CA ASN A 694 1.75 -27.44 4.76
C ASN A 694 0.56 -27.85 3.88
N ARG A 695 0.77 -28.87 3.03
CA ARG A 695 -0.31 -29.49 2.25
C ARG A 695 -1.35 -30.16 3.15
N ALA A 696 -0.89 -30.90 4.16
CA ALA A 696 -1.77 -31.52 5.15
C ALA A 696 -2.67 -30.49 5.85
N ILE A 697 -2.17 -29.30 6.21
CA ILE A 697 -3.00 -28.23 6.78
C ILE A 697 -4.12 -27.79 5.83
N ILE A 698 -3.84 -27.66 4.52
CA ILE A 698 -4.87 -27.29 3.54
C ILE A 698 -5.94 -28.39 3.47
N ASP A 699 -5.52 -29.65 3.41
CA ASP A 699 -6.43 -30.79 3.34
C ASP A 699 -7.26 -30.93 4.62
N ASP A 700 -6.67 -30.75 5.79
CA ASP A 700 -7.34 -30.78 7.08
C ASP A 700 -8.38 -29.65 7.21
N LEU A 701 -8.06 -28.43 6.76
CA LEU A 701 -9.01 -27.32 6.72
C LEU A 701 -10.21 -27.66 5.82
N ARG A 702 -9.98 -28.28 4.66
CA ARG A 702 -11.05 -28.74 3.77
C ARG A 702 -11.86 -29.87 4.41
N ALA A 703 -11.21 -30.81 5.08
CA ALA A 703 -11.85 -31.93 5.78
C ALA A 703 -12.74 -31.45 6.94
N GLU A 704 -12.33 -30.38 7.64
CA GLU A 704 -13.15 -29.69 8.65
C GLU A 704 -14.23 -28.76 8.05
N GLY A 705 -14.47 -28.88 6.73
CA GLY A 705 -15.61 -28.30 6.05
C GLY A 705 -15.45 -26.85 5.61
N VAL A 706 -14.22 -26.30 5.60
CA VAL A 706 -13.95 -24.96 5.06
C VAL A 706 -14.25 -24.93 3.56
N ARG A 707 -15.26 -24.17 3.16
CA ARG A 707 -15.68 -24.01 1.76
C ARG A 707 -15.10 -22.74 1.16
N VAL A 708 -14.20 -22.92 0.19
CA VAL A 708 -13.60 -21.82 -0.55
C VAL A 708 -14.46 -21.47 -1.76
N ALA A 709 -14.84 -20.21 -1.87
CA ALA A 709 -15.59 -19.68 -2.99
C ALA A 709 -14.67 -19.30 -4.14
N ASP A 710 -15.12 -19.62 -5.36
CA ASP A 710 -14.45 -19.25 -6.60
C ASP A 710 -14.28 -17.74 -6.74
N ALA A 711 -13.21 -17.32 -7.40
CA ALA A 711 -12.91 -15.92 -7.64
C ALA A 711 -13.85 -15.29 -8.68
N GLU A 712 -14.41 -14.11 -8.38
CA GLU A 712 -15.20 -13.35 -9.35
C GLU A 712 -14.33 -12.83 -10.50
N ARG A 713 -14.74 -13.12 -11.75
CA ARG A 713 -14.17 -12.48 -12.95
C ARG A 713 -14.69 -11.04 -13.05
N PRO A 714 -13.85 -10.01 -13.32
CA PRO A 714 -14.33 -8.63 -13.40
C PRO A 714 -15.46 -8.48 -14.43
N LYS A 715 -16.61 -7.95 -14.00
CA LYS A 715 -17.67 -7.49 -14.91
C LYS A 715 -17.30 -6.08 -15.39
N ALA A 716 -17.23 -5.87 -16.70
CA ALA A 716 -16.99 -4.54 -17.30
C ALA A 716 -18.06 -3.53 -16.86
N ALA A 717 -17.68 -2.26 -16.66
CA ALA A 717 -18.61 -1.18 -16.32
C ALA A 717 -19.70 -1.06 -17.40
N SER A 718 -20.95 -1.30 -17.02
CA SER A 718 -22.09 -1.30 -17.94
C SER A 718 -22.42 0.11 -18.41
N GLY A 719 -22.26 0.38 -19.71
CA GLY A 719 -22.84 1.55 -20.40
C GLY A 719 -21.89 2.37 -21.28
N SER A 720 -20.57 2.31 -21.05
CA SER A 720 -19.62 3.09 -21.86
C SER A 720 -19.41 2.45 -23.25
N PRO A 721 -19.53 3.23 -24.35
CA PRO A 721 -19.33 2.72 -25.72
C PRO A 721 -17.88 2.26 -25.99
N VAL A 722 -16.94 2.66 -25.13
CA VAL A 722 -15.51 2.35 -25.25
C VAL A 722 -15.00 1.39 -24.17
N ALA A 723 -15.89 0.83 -23.33
CA ALA A 723 -15.51 -0.12 -22.29
C ALA A 723 -14.90 -1.40 -22.88
N GLY A 724 -13.72 -1.78 -22.40
CA GLY A 724 -12.98 -2.97 -22.85
C GLY A 724 -12.31 -2.84 -24.22
N LYS A 725 -12.49 -1.69 -24.90
CA LYS A 725 -11.92 -1.40 -26.22
C LYS A 725 -10.50 -0.90 -26.12
N THR A 726 -9.68 -1.20 -27.12
CA THR A 726 -8.29 -0.74 -27.21
C THR A 726 -8.19 0.52 -28.08
N VAL A 727 -7.66 1.60 -27.53
CA VAL A 727 -7.64 2.95 -28.15
C VAL A 727 -6.20 3.46 -28.32
N VAL A 728 -5.88 4.08 -29.45
CA VAL A 728 -4.56 4.70 -29.72
C VAL A 728 -4.76 6.15 -30.16
N PHE A 729 -4.03 7.09 -29.54
CA PHE A 729 -4.01 8.50 -29.96
C PHE A 729 -2.77 8.80 -30.80
N THR A 730 -2.92 9.53 -31.90
CA THR A 730 -1.84 9.95 -32.80
C THR A 730 -2.06 11.37 -33.33
N GLY A 731 -0.99 12.08 -33.70
CA GLY A 731 -1.06 13.49 -34.11
C GLY A 731 -1.17 14.50 -32.94
N THR A 732 -1.05 15.79 -33.26
CA THR A 732 -1.22 16.92 -32.33
C THR A 732 -2.72 17.21 -32.18
N LEU A 733 -3.23 17.12 -30.95
CA LEU A 733 -4.62 17.41 -30.62
C LEU A 733 -4.76 18.93 -30.35
N GLU A 734 -5.83 19.55 -30.86
CA GLU A 734 -6.03 21.01 -30.85
C GLU A 734 -6.88 21.47 -29.67
N THR A 735 -7.85 20.65 -29.24
CA THR A 735 -8.81 21.03 -28.19
C THR A 735 -8.40 20.55 -26.80
N MET A 736 -7.53 19.55 -26.74
CA MET A 736 -7.00 18.99 -25.50
C MET A 736 -5.57 18.48 -25.70
N THR A 737 -4.81 18.35 -24.61
CA THR A 737 -3.49 17.72 -24.67
C THR A 737 -3.62 16.21 -24.88
N ARG A 738 -2.60 15.56 -25.46
CA ARG A 738 -2.58 14.10 -25.62
C ARG A 738 -2.72 13.35 -24.28
N THR A 739 -2.23 13.93 -23.19
CA THR A 739 -2.36 13.37 -21.84
C THR A 739 -3.79 13.43 -21.34
N GLU A 740 -4.52 14.53 -21.60
CA GLU A 740 -5.95 14.66 -21.30
C GLU A 740 -6.77 13.61 -22.04
N ALA A 741 -6.52 13.43 -23.35
CA ALA A 741 -7.24 12.47 -24.17
C ALA A 741 -7.09 11.01 -23.69
N LYS A 742 -5.87 10.60 -23.34
CA LYS A 742 -5.59 9.26 -22.79
C LYS A 742 -6.31 9.03 -21.47
N THR A 743 -6.20 9.98 -20.56
CA THR A 743 -6.81 9.90 -19.23
C THR A 743 -8.34 9.76 -19.34
N ARG A 744 -8.96 10.52 -20.25
CA ARG A 744 -10.39 10.46 -20.50
C ARG A 744 -10.84 9.12 -21.11
N ALA A 745 -10.01 8.48 -21.93
CA ALA A 745 -10.32 7.15 -22.47
C ALA A 745 -10.26 6.06 -21.38
N GLU A 746 -9.25 6.11 -20.52
CA GLU A 746 -9.05 5.13 -19.44
C GLU A 746 -10.15 5.21 -18.38
N SER A 747 -10.61 6.42 -18.01
CA SER A 747 -11.71 6.60 -17.06
C SER A 747 -13.04 6.04 -17.57
N LEU A 748 -13.20 5.93 -18.89
CA LEU A 748 -14.37 5.33 -19.55
C LEU A 748 -14.24 3.82 -19.77
N GLY A 749 -13.18 3.19 -19.25
CA GLY A 749 -12.98 1.74 -19.29
C GLY A 749 -12.28 1.23 -20.56
N ALA A 750 -11.70 2.11 -21.37
CA ALA A 750 -10.88 1.72 -22.52
C ALA A 750 -9.44 1.39 -22.11
N LYS A 751 -8.76 0.56 -22.91
CA LYS A 751 -7.33 0.26 -22.79
C LYS A 751 -6.55 1.15 -23.75
N VAL A 752 -5.68 2.02 -23.25
CA VAL A 752 -4.84 2.86 -24.13
C VAL A 752 -3.58 2.12 -24.54
N ALA A 753 -3.33 2.01 -25.83
CA ALA A 753 -2.13 1.38 -26.38
C ALA A 753 -1.19 2.40 -27.03
N GLY A 754 0.12 2.13 -26.96
CA GLY A 754 1.15 2.98 -27.59
C GLY A 754 1.33 2.74 -29.09
N SER A 755 0.89 1.59 -29.60
CA SER A 755 1.06 1.14 -30.97
C SER A 755 -0.22 0.54 -31.54
N VAL A 756 -0.38 0.64 -32.86
CA VAL A 756 -1.52 0.05 -33.57
C VAL A 756 -1.22 -1.41 -33.87
N SER A 757 -2.17 -2.29 -33.54
CA SER A 757 -2.15 -3.74 -33.78
C SER A 757 -3.51 -4.22 -34.29
N ALA A 758 -3.61 -5.48 -34.70
CA ALA A 758 -4.89 -6.08 -35.07
C ALA A 758 -5.91 -6.16 -33.90
N LYS A 759 -5.46 -5.94 -32.65
CA LYS A 759 -6.32 -5.89 -31.45
C LYS A 759 -6.76 -4.46 -31.09
N THR A 760 -6.35 -3.45 -31.87
CA THR A 760 -6.75 -2.06 -31.66
C THR A 760 -8.16 -1.85 -32.21
N ASP A 761 -9.06 -1.27 -31.41
CA ASP A 761 -10.43 -0.98 -31.84
C ASP A 761 -10.54 0.42 -32.47
N TYR A 762 -9.91 1.44 -31.86
CA TYR A 762 -9.98 2.83 -32.33
C TYR A 762 -8.60 3.50 -32.41
N VAL A 763 -8.40 4.32 -33.43
CA VAL A 763 -7.27 5.24 -33.56
C VAL A 763 -7.78 6.68 -33.71
N ILE A 764 -7.49 7.52 -32.72
CA ILE A 764 -7.89 8.93 -32.72
C ILE A 764 -6.76 9.75 -33.33
N CYS A 765 -7.07 10.50 -34.37
CA CYS A 765 -6.13 11.31 -35.13
C CYS A 765 -6.35 12.81 -34.88
N GLY A 766 -5.32 13.48 -34.35
CA GLY A 766 -5.16 14.93 -34.44
C GLY A 766 -4.40 15.35 -35.71
N ALA A 767 -4.01 16.63 -35.79
CA ALA A 767 -3.16 17.16 -36.84
C ALA A 767 -1.85 16.33 -36.96
N ASP A 768 -1.36 16.08 -38.18
CA ASP A 768 -0.12 15.33 -38.44
C ASP A 768 -0.07 13.89 -37.87
N ALA A 769 -1.20 13.16 -37.93
CA ALA A 769 -1.37 11.79 -37.42
C ALA A 769 -0.37 10.71 -37.91
N GLY A 770 0.42 10.98 -38.95
CA GLY A 770 1.63 10.23 -39.31
C GLY A 770 1.45 8.73 -39.60
N SER A 771 2.51 7.95 -39.30
CA SER A 771 2.64 6.53 -39.65
C SER A 771 1.67 5.58 -38.93
N LYS A 772 1.12 5.98 -37.78
CA LYS A 772 0.14 5.19 -37.04
C LYS A 772 -1.24 5.21 -37.69
N ALA A 773 -1.65 6.33 -38.28
CA ALA A 773 -2.88 6.41 -39.07
C ALA A 773 -2.78 5.54 -40.33
N ALA A 774 -1.62 5.52 -40.99
CA ALA A 774 -1.38 4.63 -42.14
C ALA A 774 -1.50 3.15 -41.72
N LYS A 775 -0.81 2.75 -40.64
CA LYS A 775 -0.89 1.38 -40.10
C LYS A 775 -2.30 0.97 -39.66
N ALA A 776 -3.11 1.91 -39.16
CA ALA A 776 -4.50 1.66 -38.82
C ALA A 776 -5.36 1.36 -40.05
N ARG A 777 -5.15 2.08 -41.16
CA ARG A 777 -5.83 1.80 -42.43
C ARG A 777 -5.45 0.41 -42.97
N ASP A 778 -4.18 0.06 -42.93
CA ASP A 778 -3.69 -1.24 -43.42
C ASP A 778 -4.26 -2.43 -42.63
N LEU A 779 -4.50 -2.23 -41.33
CA LEU A 779 -5.07 -3.24 -40.43
C LEU A 779 -6.59 -3.20 -40.33
N GLY A 780 -7.26 -2.29 -41.06
CA GLY A 780 -8.73 -2.15 -41.03
C GLY A 780 -9.29 -1.65 -39.68
N VAL A 781 -8.48 -0.94 -38.89
CA VAL A 781 -8.87 -0.40 -37.58
C VAL A 781 -9.67 0.89 -37.76
N THR A 782 -10.69 1.11 -36.93
CA THR A 782 -11.54 2.32 -36.99
C THR A 782 -10.72 3.58 -36.65
N ILE A 783 -10.78 4.60 -37.50
CA ILE A 783 -10.09 5.88 -37.31
C ILE A 783 -11.12 6.96 -37.01
N LEU A 784 -10.89 7.75 -35.95
CA LEU A 784 -11.75 8.86 -35.52
C LEU A 784 -10.95 10.17 -35.48
N SER A 785 -11.59 11.30 -35.78
CA SER A 785 -11.09 12.64 -35.48
C SER A 785 -11.27 12.98 -34.00
N GLU A 786 -10.63 14.07 -33.53
CA GLU A 786 -10.78 14.56 -32.16
C GLU A 786 -12.24 14.93 -31.83
N GLN A 787 -12.97 15.48 -32.80
CA GLN A 787 -14.38 15.81 -32.65
C GLN A 787 -15.27 14.57 -32.60
N GLU A 788 -15.07 13.60 -33.50
CA GLU A 788 -15.82 12.33 -33.49
C GLU A 788 -15.55 11.52 -32.22
N TRP A 789 -14.32 11.58 -31.69
CA TRP A 789 -13.99 11.02 -30.38
C TRP A 789 -14.77 11.71 -29.25
N ALA A 790 -14.84 13.04 -29.26
CA ALA A 790 -15.58 13.80 -28.26
C ALA A 790 -17.09 13.50 -28.29
N GLU A 791 -17.67 13.31 -29.48
CA GLU A 791 -19.06 12.92 -29.66
C GLU A 791 -19.33 11.48 -29.18
N LEU A 792 -18.43 10.54 -29.52
CA LEU A 792 -18.54 9.13 -29.11
C LEU A 792 -18.57 8.95 -27.58
N ILE A 793 -17.78 9.75 -26.87
CA ILE A 793 -17.64 9.65 -25.40
C ILE A 793 -18.58 10.58 -24.62
N ALA A 794 -19.36 11.41 -25.31
CA ALA A 794 -20.38 12.28 -24.71
C ALA A 794 -21.77 11.62 -24.65
N GLY A 795 -21.90 10.39 -25.17
CA GLY A 795 -23.15 9.62 -25.27
C GLY A 795 -23.79 9.24 -23.94
#